data_AF-A0A9E4K6H5-F1
#
_entry.id   AF-A0A9E4K6H5-F1
#
_cell.length_a   1.000
_cell.length_b   1.000
_cell.length_c   1.000
_cell.angle_alpha   90.00
_cell.angle_beta   90.00
_cell.angle_gamma   90.00
#
_symmetry.space_group_name_H-M   'P 1'
#
loop_
_entity.id
_entity.type
_entity.pdbx_description
1 polymer ?
#
loop_
_entity_poly.entity_id
_entity_poly.type
_entity_poly.pdbx_seq_one_letter_code
_entity_poly.pdbx_strand_id
1 'polypeptide(L)'
;MEFIKQIKFMLTISVAVVTGAVLLVSCSTAPPLEEPIADDAGDISFVRQVVPVLLGRKVRGYEELTALTDIITATDRETLIRALMEEDQFVSYWSEALVDHLRIAREGGKSQFGCYGAPLLAGPVTDTLADFVLNNVPSADFGTSFNMSDLLASIVKHDNLFTLYKAHLFPMVNRPASFFGDLAEQMRRADLATNFEHTYLNRQQLCLQCHNSETSASGEESGWDRTHAVPGHFEAAIYGSSSGTSPEQASAIFRTDVRFGSLNPWGINNSCGSFKPAVEKDPENFSAWFTRPLGRQVSVRNVSEILQFGYVELDSDGLTRSLPISEQQQCEFCSTSCDGVAVDEDAPLNAVNAAAVKTILVDNCATAGCHDVGGGGGDSFQIPTDDSWHTDLVNIEATTEPAGGNQIRVVPGTASDSYLINKLTGVDIGGSQMPLGGGPLAAGQISTIENWINDIPSGAACNVCDTLDCNPPYPVSIPGHEAAAFLLAERIVDNVWKQAMGYPLTIANYFPRNDSQLNILWHLTESVFIPSNWSLKELLVKILTSEYFNRSAPRFAAGTTPYHLPMIYDPWVDADPRVPPVSEAGYDPSSNPQVHNNAMSDGIHRYTAHNLLSSINSALDWPEPQRFPPATGYPDSNLERAIGQYLSDSSAGSTSTDFQALLHWESVHGVCDKNGVVGSDWIDDVMTQVAGFGGGGGPLTLEDLTVLLKDWLISDGTIATTVPDSLLQDEATVLADYFGSALNTDASTLANLEDKLRGLCGVMIQTPDFWLAGIAPTAIGPEPRLRVCNGVPCSYQEICNDLKPAIDNLISGTLTCNSDSVTASLGLSRNQLICPNGICKFMPMATRKVEICLANPSKCLRTPPLCDPRCKSIECCGGTLPPLDKQGMMVSWADGANVTQAENIKVLRLGDHRFTTLEKGERVNQGDLLAITPEGKLQLDAELGRLQTEKRDQKRQRKPQLMLITGDRSIAPKRDIKQEKAQPLDEKALTARHAEMLRKQRQGPWRWGEAGRPLTNEQRRGYVGPEEEMTKQYIEEQLKLQEQGAQKQPLR
;
A
#
# COMPACT_ATOMS: atom_id res chain seq x y z
N MET A 1 69.09 19.41 32.54
CA MET A 1 68.01 19.11 33.51
C MET A 1 66.68 19.52 32.87
N GLU A 2 66.39 18.83 31.78
CA GLU A 2 65.49 19.23 30.69
C GLU A 2 64.53 18.07 30.35
N PHE A 3 64.36 17.16 31.31
CA PHE A 3 63.55 15.94 31.20
C PHE A 3 62.27 16.00 32.06
N ILE A 4 61.94 17.17 32.62
CA ILE A 4 60.73 17.40 33.45
C ILE A 4 59.78 18.45 32.79
N LYS A 5 60.01 18.85 31.53
CA LYS A 5 59.16 19.82 30.81
C LYS A 5 58.42 19.33 29.55
N GLN A 6 58.47 18.05 29.17
CA GLN A 6 57.78 17.55 27.95
C GLN A 6 56.58 16.60 28.15
N ILE A 7 56.15 16.28 29.38
CA ILE A 7 54.92 15.50 29.65
C ILE A 7 53.73 16.44 29.92
N LYS A 8 53.58 17.51 29.13
CA LYS A 8 52.53 18.54 29.32
C LYS A 8 51.80 18.98 28.05
N PHE A 9 51.73 18.16 27.00
CA PHE A 9 51.00 18.53 25.77
C PHE A 9 50.07 17.46 25.15
N MET A 10 49.76 16.35 25.81
CA MET A 10 48.73 15.41 25.30
C MET A 10 47.92 14.72 26.42
N LEU A 11 47.28 15.49 27.31
CA LEU A 11 46.28 14.96 28.25
C LEU A 11 45.34 16.07 28.75
N THR A 12 44.29 16.31 27.97
CA THR A 12 43.03 17.01 28.27
C THR A 12 42.19 16.79 27.01
N ILE A 13 41.32 15.78 26.92
CA ILE A 13 39.96 15.78 27.45
C ILE A 13 39.56 14.32 27.66
N SER A 14 39.41 13.88 28.90
CA SER A 14 38.68 12.66 29.30
C SER A 14 38.53 12.69 30.81
N VAL A 15 37.29 12.81 31.27
CA VAL A 15 36.67 12.36 32.53
C VAL A 15 35.64 13.41 32.95
N ALA A 16 34.40 13.21 32.48
CA ALA A 16 33.17 13.51 33.22
C ALA A 16 31.95 13.17 32.33
N VAL A 17 31.62 11.90 32.12
CA VAL A 17 30.24 11.38 31.97
C VAL A 17 30.28 9.86 32.16
N VAL A 18 30.17 9.38 33.40
CA VAL A 18 29.73 8.00 33.69
C VAL A 18 28.89 8.07 34.96
N THR A 19 27.58 8.31 34.76
CA THR A 19 26.43 7.83 35.56
C THR A 19 25.20 8.54 35.01
N GLY A 20 24.38 7.84 34.23
CA GLY A 20 23.12 8.35 33.69
C GLY A 20 22.92 8.10 32.20
N ALA A 21 22.89 6.81 31.79
CA ALA A 21 22.42 6.39 30.47
C ALA A 21 21.93 4.94 30.57
N VAL A 22 20.91 4.73 31.39
CA VAL A 22 20.04 3.55 31.38
C VAL A 22 18.64 4.13 31.57
N LEU A 23 17.72 3.78 30.65
CA LEU A 23 16.33 4.24 30.49
C LEU A 23 16.12 5.49 29.63
N LEU A 24 16.25 5.31 28.31
CA LEU A 24 15.44 6.01 27.29
C LEU A 24 15.27 5.03 26.11
N VAL A 25 14.35 4.09 26.25
CA VAL A 25 13.72 3.36 25.15
C VAL A 25 12.24 3.35 25.49
N SER A 26 11.39 3.62 24.48
CA SER A 26 9.92 3.67 24.53
C SER A 26 9.28 5.06 24.71
N CYS A 27 9.42 5.92 23.70
CA CYS A 27 8.33 6.78 23.21
C CYS A 27 8.75 7.48 21.90
N SER A 28 7.96 7.25 20.84
CA SER A 28 7.69 8.21 19.76
C SER A 28 8.88 8.98 19.16
N THR A 29 9.71 8.31 18.36
CA THR A 29 10.41 9.02 17.27
C THR A 29 10.39 8.16 16.01
N ALA A 30 9.44 8.45 15.12
CA ALA A 30 9.75 8.35 13.70
C ALA A 30 11.12 9.04 13.50
N PRO A 31 12.07 8.43 12.78
CA PRO A 31 13.36 9.07 12.53
C PRO A 31 13.12 10.46 11.93
N PRO A 32 13.97 11.47 12.25
CA PRO A 32 13.89 12.76 11.59
C PRO A 32 13.91 12.50 10.09
N LEU A 33 12.84 12.90 9.40
CA LEU A 33 12.71 12.83 7.94
C LEU A 33 13.88 13.60 7.31
N GLU A 34 15.02 12.92 7.10
CA GLU A 34 15.80 13.12 5.89
C GLU A 34 14.79 12.91 4.76
N GLU A 35 14.36 13.99 4.10
CA GLU A 35 13.42 13.91 2.97
C GLU A 35 14.04 12.95 1.94
N PRO A 36 13.48 11.74 1.74
CA PRO A 36 13.88 10.94 0.60
C PRO A 36 13.47 11.76 -0.62
N ILE A 37 14.40 11.96 -1.54
CA ILE A 37 14.04 12.36 -2.90
C ILE A 37 13.01 11.31 -3.33
N ALA A 38 11.80 11.73 -3.70
CA ALA A 38 10.74 10.81 -4.07
C ALA A 38 11.25 9.93 -5.22
N ASP A 39 11.57 8.66 -4.96
CA ASP A 39 11.98 7.69 -5.99
C ASP A 39 10.75 7.24 -6.78
N ASP A 40 10.00 8.20 -7.33
CA ASP A 40 8.93 7.97 -8.29
C ASP A 40 9.53 7.88 -9.70
N ALA A 41 9.07 6.95 -10.54
CA ALA A 41 9.59 6.75 -11.90
C ALA A 41 8.93 7.65 -12.97
N GLY A 42 8.07 8.57 -12.56
CA GLY A 42 7.31 9.47 -13.44
C GLY A 42 6.07 8.80 -14.05
N ASP A 43 5.24 9.62 -14.70
CA ASP A 43 3.92 9.22 -15.18
C ASP A 43 3.96 8.22 -16.36
N ILE A 44 5.01 8.27 -17.18
CA ILE A 44 5.21 7.31 -18.28
C ILE A 44 5.41 5.89 -17.73
N SER A 45 6.29 5.74 -16.73
CA SER A 45 6.51 4.45 -16.08
C SER A 45 5.27 4.01 -15.31
N PHE A 46 4.56 4.97 -14.71
CA PHE A 46 3.30 4.71 -14.01
C PHE A 46 2.25 4.10 -14.93
N VAL A 47 2.02 4.69 -16.12
CA VAL A 47 1.05 4.18 -17.09
C VAL A 47 1.41 2.75 -17.54
N ARG A 48 2.70 2.48 -17.82
CA ARG A 48 3.17 1.13 -18.19
C ARG A 48 2.94 0.07 -17.11
N GLN A 49 2.91 0.47 -15.83
CA GLN A 49 2.68 -0.43 -14.72
C GLN A 49 1.20 -0.55 -14.35
N VAL A 50 0.44 0.55 -14.41
CA VAL A 50 -0.95 0.61 -13.96
C VAL A 50 -1.90 -0.08 -14.93
N VAL A 51 -1.67 0.03 -16.24
CA VAL A 51 -2.54 -0.56 -17.27
C VAL A 51 -2.58 -2.09 -17.19
N PRO A 52 -1.44 -2.81 -17.07
CA PRO A 52 -1.47 -4.25 -16.82
C PRO A 52 -2.21 -4.65 -15.53
N VAL A 53 -2.08 -3.87 -14.46
CA VAL A 53 -2.74 -4.17 -13.18
C VAL A 53 -4.25 -3.93 -13.22
N LEU A 54 -4.72 -2.93 -13.97
CA LEU A 54 -6.16 -2.63 -14.05
C LEU A 54 -6.86 -3.38 -15.18
N LEU A 55 -6.25 -3.45 -16.37
CA LEU A 55 -6.87 -3.94 -17.59
C LEU A 55 -6.34 -5.32 -18.04
N GLY A 56 -5.37 -5.90 -17.34
CA GLY A 56 -4.87 -7.24 -17.64
C GLY A 56 -3.97 -7.37 -18.86
N ARG A 57 -3.65 -6.25 -19.53
CA ARG A 57 -2.86 -6.20 -20.77
C ARG A 57 -1.76 -5.14 -20.72
N LYS A 58 -0.76 -5.26 -21.58
CA LYS A 58 0.23 -4.20 -21.83
C LYS A 58 -0.40 -2.97 -22.52
N VAL A 59 0.30 -1.85 -22.44
CA VAL A 59 -0.06 -0.62 -23.16
C VAL A 59 0.21 -0.84 -24.66
N ARG A 60 -0.77 -0.49 -25.49
CA ARG A 60 -0.77 -0.65 -26.94
C ARG A 60 -0.04 0.51 -27.61
N GLY A 61 1.25 0.62 -27.32
CA GLY A 61 2.19 1.52 -27.97
C GLY A 61 2.03 3.01 -27.69
N TYR A 62 2.72 3.81 -28.51
CA TYR A 62 3.00 5.23 -28.32
C TYR A 62 1.75 6.07 -28.09
N GLU A 63 0.71 5.88 -28.89
CA GLU A 63 -0.51 6.71 -28.83
C GLU A 63 -1.27 6.54 -27.52
N GLU A 64 -1.44 5.30 -27.05
CA GLU A 64 -2.09 5.04 -25.76
C GLU A 64 -1.22 5.56 -24.62
N LEU A 65 0.08 5.27 -24.64
CA LEU A 65 0.99 5.74 -23.60
C LEU A 65 1.00 7.27 -23.48
N THR A 66 1.01 7.98 -24.62
CA THR A 66 0.98 9.45 -24.65
C THR A 66 -0.35 9.98 -24.13
N ALA A 67 -1.48 9.49 -24.65
CA ALA A 67 -2.81 9.97 -24.26
C ALA A 67 -3.07 9.81 -22.76
N LEU A 68 -2.73 8.65 -22.19
CA LEU A 68 -2.93 8.39 -20.76
C LEU A 68 -2.00 9.26 -19.89
N THR A 69 -0.76 9.50 -20.32
CA THR A 69 0.18 10.39 -19.62
C THR A 69 -0.29 11.85 -19.65
N ASP A 70 -0.81 12.31 -20.78
CA ASP A 70 -1.34 13.67 -20.92
C ASP A 70 -2.63 13.87 -20.14
N ILE A 71 -3.47 12.82 -20.02
CA ILE A 71 -4.63 12.83 -19.12
C ILE A 71 -4.19 13.04 -17.66
N ILE A 72 -3.14 12.35 -17.19
CA ILE A 72 -2.59 12.58 -15.84
C ILE A 72 -2.13 14.02 -15.70
N THR A 73 -1.45 14.56 -16.71
CA THR A 73 -0.97 15.95 -16.71
C THR A 73 -2.12 16.96 -16.66
N ALA A 74 -3.22 16.68 -17.35
CA ALA A 74 -4.42 17.51 -17.36
C ALA A 74 -5.29 17.34 -16.09
N THR A 75 -5.15 16.21 -15.39
CA THR A 75 -5.92 15.84 -14.20
C THR A 75 -4.98 15.40 -13.07
N ASP A 76 -4.96 14.10 -12.73
CA ASP A 76 -4.05 13.44 -11.82
C ASP A 76 -4.10 11.91 -12.01
N ARG A 77 -3.21 11.17 -11.33
CA ARG A 77 -3.15 9.70 -11.41
C ARG A 77 -4.40 9.00 -10.88
N GLU A 78 -4.99 9.53 -9.81
CA GLU A 78 -6.20 8.95 -9.21
C GLU A 78 -7.38 9.02 -10.18
N THR A 79 -7.55 10.15 -10.85
CA THR A 79 -8.57 10.37 -11.88
C THR A 79 -8.39 9.38 -13.03
N LEU A 80 -7.15 9.18 -13.51
CA LEU A 80 -6.87 8.18 -14.55
C LEU A 80 -7.20 6.76 -14.06
N ILE A 81 -6.74 6.36 -12.87
CA ILE A 81 -7.02 5.02 -12.31
C ILE A 81 -8.54 4.78 -12.28
N ARG A 82 -9.31 5.73 -11.75
CA ARG A 82 -10.77 5.64 -11.66
C ARG A 82 -11.42 5.55 -13.03
N ALA A 83 -10.95 6.31 -14.02
CA ALA A 83 -11.45 6.24 -15.38
C ALA A 83 -11.18 4.87 -16.02
N LEU A 84 -9.97 4.32 -15.88
CA LEU A 84 -9.62 2.99 -16.40
C LEU A 84 -10.46 1.88 -15.76
N MET A 85 -10.88 2.03 -14.50
CA MET A 85 -11.75 1.05 -13.83
C MET A 85 -13.23 1.11 -14.26
N GLU A 86 -13.61 2.07 -15.11
CA GLU A 86 -14.94 2.10 -15.73
C GLU A 86 -15.01 1.33 -17.06
N GLU A 87 -13.86 0.99 -17.63
CA GLU A 87 -13.75 0.20 -18.87
C GLU A 87 -14.29 -1.23 -18.69
N ASP A 88 -14.89 -1.77 -19.76
CA ASP A 88 -15.35 -3.17 -19.77
C ASP A 88 -14.19 -4.16 -19.58
N GLN A 89 -12.97 -3.78 -20.01
CA GLN A 89 -11.76 -4.57 -19.81
C GLN A 89 -11.42 -4.76 -18.33
N PHE A 90 -11.67 -3.75 -17.48
CA PHE A 90 -11.49 -3.88 -16.03
C PHE A 90 -12.39 -4.97 -15.45
N VAL A 91 -13.67 -4.99 -15.85
CA VAL A 91 -14.65 -5.99 -15.41
C VAL A 91 -14.23 -7.39 -15.84
N SER A 92 -13.80 -7.54 -17.11
CA SER A 92 -13.34 -8.83 -17.64
C SER A 92 -12.12 -9.35 -16.89
N TYR A 93 -11.08 -8.53 -16.75
CA TYR A 93 -9.82 -8.94 -16.11
C TYR A 93 -10.01 -9.28 -14.63
N TRP A 94 -10.66 -8.41 -13.85
CA TRP A 94 -10.84 -8.64 -12.43
C TRP A 94 -11.81 -9.78 -12.14
N SER A 95 -12.73 -10.11 -13.04
CA SER A 95 -13.55 -11.32 -12.93
C SER A 95 -12.68 -12.59 -12.95
N GLU A 96 -11.63 -12.63 -13.77
CA GLU A 96 -10.70 -13.77 -13.82
C GLU A 96 -9.71 -13.77 -12.64
N ALA A 97 -9.19 -12.61 -12.24
CA ALA A 97 -8.32 -12.50 -11.07
C ALA A 97 -9.02 -13.00 -9.78
N LEU A 98 -10.30 -12.64 -9.60
CA LEU A 98 -11.09 -13.07 -8.45
C LEU A 98 -11.37 -14.59 -8.44
N VAL A 99 -11.41 -15.25 -9.59
CA VAL A 99 -11.51 -16.72 -9.67
C VAL A 99 -10.26 -17.39 -9.08
N ASP A 100 -9.09 -16.78 -9.24
CA ASP A 100 -7.85 -17.26 -8.62
C ASP A 100 -7.80 -16.94 -7.12
N HIS A 101 -8.30 -15.77 -6.71
CA HIS A 101 -8.42 -15.41 -5.29
C HIS A 101 -9.32 -16.39 -4.52
N LEU A 102 -10.38 -16.87 -5.17
CA LEU A 102 -11.28 -17.90 -4.64
C LEU A 102 -10.75 -19.34 -4.79
N ARG A 103 -9.58 -19.54 -5.40
CA ARG A 103 -9.00 -20.86 -5.63
C ARG A 103 -9.96 -21.82 -6.33
N ILE A 104 -10.69 -21.33 -7.34
CA ILE A 104 -11.66 -22.14 -8.08
C ILE A 104 -10.95 -23.26 -8.83
N ALA A 105 -11.23 -24.51 -8.45
CA ALA A 105 -10.71 -25.67 -9.15
C ALA A 105 -11.22 -25.72 -10.60
N ARG A 106 -10.29 -25.69 -11.55
CA ARG A 106 -10.53 -25.77 -13.00
C ARG A 106 -10.56 -27.21 -13.49
N GLU A 107 -9.88 -28.12 -12.80
CA GLU A 107 -9.71 -29.51 -13.21
C GLU A 107 -10.08 -30.54 -12.12
N GLY A 108 -9.99 -31.81 -12.50
CA GLY A 108 -10.20 -32.93 -11.58
C GLY A 108 -11.63 -33.07 -11.07
N GLY A 109 -11.83 -33.93 -10.07
CA GLY A 109 -13.15 -34.22 -9.50
C GLY A 109 -13.81 -33.04 -8.78
N LYS A 110 -13.03 -32.04 -8.37
CA LYS A 110 -13.51 -30.81 -7.74
C LYS A 110 -13.81 -29.69 -8.74
N SER A 111 -13.59 -29.90 -10.04
CA SER A 111 -13.79 -28.85 -11.05
C SER A 111 -15.16 -28.17 -10.93
N GLN A 112 -15.14 -26.83 -10.94
CA GLN A 112 -16.32 -25.98 -10.82
C GLN A 112 -16.83 -25.46 -12.18
N PHE A 113 -16.42 -26.09 -13.29
CA PHE A 113 -16.78 -25.70 -14.67
C PHE A 113 -18.27 -25.40 -14.85
N GLY A 114 -19.16 -26.24 -14.30
CA GLY A 114 -20.59 -26.04 -14.46
C GLY A 114 -21.11 -24.72 -13.86
N CYS A 115 -20.48 -24.24 -12.79
CA CYS A 115 -20.92 -23.06 -12.05
C CYS A 115 -20.19 -21.76 -12.45
N TYR A 116 -18.91 -21.87 -12.78
CA TYR A 116 -18.05 -20.74 -13.13
C TYR A 116 -17.71 -20.69 -14.62
N GLY A 117 -18.32 -21.53 -15.46
CA GLY A 117 -18.09 -21.59 -16.91
C GLY A 117 -18.63 -20.38 -17.66
N ALA A 118 -19.10 -20.57 -18.90
CA ALA A 118 -19.65 -19.47 -19.69
C ALA A 118 -20.86 -18.80 -18.99
N PRO A 119 -21.01 -17.46 -19.05
CA PRO A 119 -22.15 -16.75 -18.46
C PRO A 119 -23.49 -17.23 -19.05
N LEU A 120 -24.56 -17.17 -18.25
CA LEU A 120 -25.90 -17.57 -18.66
C LEU A 120 -26.78 -16.38 -19.05
N LEU A 121 -26.53 -15.21 -18.48
CA LEU A 121 -27.27 -14.00 -18.81
C LEU A 121 -26.74 -13.41 -20.12
N ALA A 122 -27.67 -12.95 -20.96
CA ALA A 122 -27.36 -12.25 -22.19
C ALA A 122 -27.50 -10.74 -21.98
N GLY A 123 -26.67 -9.96 -22.67
CA GLY A 123 -26.69 -8.49 -22.64
C GLY A 123 -25.55 -7.89 -21.82
N PRO A 124 -25.52 -6.57 -21.65
CA PRO A 124 -24.48 -5.87 -20.91
C PRO A 124 -24.55 -6.22 -19.42
N VAL A 125 -23.38 -6.26 -18.78
CA VAL A 125 -23.24 -6.48 -17.35
C VAL A 125 -23.83 -5.29 -16.58
N THR A 126 -24.61 -5.57 -15.54
CA THR A 126 -25.19 -4.56 -14.64
C THR A 126 -24.90 -4.91 -13.19
N ASP A 127 -25.08 -3.96 -12.27
CA ASP A 127 -24.90 -4.11 -10.82
C ASP A 127 -26.10 -4.78 -10.11
N THR A 128 -27.26 -4.86 -10.78
CA THR A 128 -28.54 -5.30 -10.20
C THR A 128 -28.52 -6.70 -9.59
N LEU A 129 -27.77 -7.64 -10.19
CA LEU A 129 -27.66 -9.02 -9.70
C LEU A 129 -26.84 -9.07 -8.40
N ALA A 130 -25.72 -8.35 -8.34
CA ALA A 130 -24.90 -8.24 -7.13
C ALA A 130 -25.68 -7.56 -6.00
N ASP A 131 -26.34 -6.43 -6.26
CA ASP A 131 -27.19 -5.73 -5.29
C ASP A 131 -28.29 -6.65 -4.72
N PHE A 132 -28.93 -7.43 -5.59
CA PHE A 132 -29.94 -8.40 -5.16
C PHE A 132 -29.37 -9.47 -4.22
N VAL A 133 -28.23 -10.08 -4.57
CA VAL A 133 -27.60 -11.14 -3.75
C VAL A 133 -27.11 -10.59 -2.41
N LEU A 134 -26.57 -9.36 -2.40
CA LEU A 134 -26.14 -8.67 -1.19
C LEU A 134 -27.30 -8.47 -0.20
N ASN A 135 -28.44 -7.99 -0.70
CA ASN A 135 -29.56 -7.55 0.13
C ASN A 135 -30.62 -8.62 0.43
N ASN A 136 -30.50 -9.83 -0.14
CA ASN A 136 -31.49 -10.89 0.05
C ASN A 136 -30.91 -12.14 0.71
N VAL A 137 -31.77 -12.90 1.39
CA VAL A 137 -31.45 -14.22 1.94
C VAL A 137 -31.35 -15.27 0.82
N PRO A 138 -30.59 -16.38 1.01
CA PRO A 138 -30.43 -17.41 -0.01
C PRO A 138 -31.74 -18.06 -0.50
N SER A 139 -32.84 -17.94 0.25
CA SER A 139 -34.14 -18.47 -0.19
C SER A 139 -34.92 -17.56 -1.14
N ALA A 140 -34.47 -16.33 -1.36
CA ALA A 140 -35.04 -15.45 -2.38
C ALA A 140 -34.73 -15.98 -3.79
N ASP A 141 -35.45 -15.49 -4.79
CA ASP A 141 -35.25 -15.84 -6.19
C ASP A 141 -35.17 -14.56 -7.01
N PHE A 142 -34.08 -14.40 -7.76
CA PHE A 142 -33.90 -13.27 -8.67
C PHE A 142 -34.90 -13.31 -9.84
N GLY A 143 -35.50 -14.47 -10.12
CA GLY A 143 -36.50 -14.70 -11.16
C GLY A 143 -35.92 -15.02 -12.53
N THR A 144 -34.60 -14.91 -12.71
CA THR A 144 -33.86 -15.33 -13.91
C THR A 144 -32.68 -16.20 -13.49
N SER A 145 -32.47 -17.33 -14.18
CA SER A 145 -31.34 -18.22 -13.91
C SER A 145 -30.02 -17.57 -14.30
N PHE A 146 -29.06 -17.56 -13.38
CA PHE A 146 -27.71 -17.04 -13.55
C PHE A 146 -26.69 -18.01 -12.96
N ASN A 147 -25.40 -17.88 -13.30
CA ASN A 147 -24.31 -18.63 -12.67
C ASN A 147 -23.28 -17.70 -12.00
N MET A 148 -22.20 -18.25 -11.43
CA MET A 148 -21.21 -17.41 -10.73
C MET A 148 -20.41 -16.50 -11.66
N SER A 149 -20.36 -16.78 -12.96
CA SER A 149 -19.72 -15.89 -13.94
C SER A 149 -20.53 -14.62 -14.16
N ASP A 150 -21.86 -14.75 -14.25
CA ASP A 150 -22.77 -13.61 -14.32
C ASP A 150 -22.66 -12.74 -13.06
N LEU A 151 -22.65 -13.39 -11.89
CA LEU A 151 -22.56 -12.71 -10.60
C LEU A 151 -21.18 -12.04 -10.40
N LEU A 152 -20.08 -12.69 -10.79
CA LEU A 152 -18.72 -12.11 -10.70
C LEU A 152 -18.63 -10.78 -11.46
N ALA A 153 -19.05 -10.76 -12.72
CA ALA A 153 -19.00 -9.54 -13.53
C ALA A 153 -19.91 -8.44 -12.93
N SER A 154 -21.10 -8.82 -12.45
CA SER A 154 -22.01 -7.90 -11.75
C SER A 154 -21.38 -7.32 -10.48
N ILE A 155 -20.63 -8.12 -9.71
CA ILE A 155 -19.94 -7.70 -8.49
C ILE A 155 -18.82 -6.71 -8.78
N VAL A 156 -18.02 -6.92 -9.83
CA VAL A 156 -16.96 -5.95 -10.18
C VAL A 156 -17.57 -4.62 -10.61
N LYS A 157 -18.74 -4.63 -11.27
CA LYS A 157 -19.45 -3.39 -11.64
C LYS A 157 -20.12 -2.70 -10.45
N HIS A 158 -20.71 -3.48 -9.53
CA HIS A 158 -21.30 -2.99 -8.28
C HIS A 158 -20.25 -2.53 -7.27
N ASP A 159 -19.02 -3.04 -7.37
CA ASP A 159 -17.86 -2.70 -6.54
C ASP A 159 -18.05 -3.02 -5.04
N ASN A 160 -18.49 -4.24 -4.75
CA ASN A 160 -18.59 -4.76 -3.38
C ASN A 160 -18.17 -6.24 -3.33
N LEU A 161 -16.95 -6.51 -2.86
CA LEU A 161 -16.40 -7.86 -2.90
C LEU A 161 -17.01 -8.81 -1.84
N PHE A 162 -17.63 -8.30 -0.77
CA PHE A 162 -18.27 -9.15 0.24
C PHE A 162 -19.32 -10.09 -0.39
N THR A 163 -20.09 -9.57 -1.35
CA THR A 163 -21.13 -10.31 -2.08
C THR A 163 -20.60 -11.58 -2.75
N LEU A 164 -19.36 -11.56 -3.25
CA LEU A 164 -18.72 -12.71 -3.88
C LEU A 164 -18.54 -13.86 -2.89
N TYR A 165 -17.96 -13.55 -1.73
CA TYR A 165 -17.65 -14.52 -0.70
C TYR A 165 -18.91 -15.04 -0.02
N LYS A 166 -19.93 -14.19 0.17
CA LYS A 166 -21.27 -14.61 0.61
C LYS A 166 -21.86 -15.68 -0.31
N ALA A 167 -21.74 -15.50 -1.63
CA ALA A 167 -22.28 -16.43 -2.63
C ALA A 167 -21.42 -17.69 -2.82
N HIS A 168 -20.09 -17.57 -2.84
CA HIS A 168 -19.17 -18.66 -3.17
C HIS A 168 -19.21 -19.84 -2.18
N LEU A 169 -19.63 -19.60 -0.93
CA LEU A 169 -19.83 -20.65 0.08
C LEU A 169 -20.68 -21.83 -0.43
N PHE A 170 -21.68 -21.56 -1.24
CA PHE A 170 -22.62 -22.57 -1.75
C PHE A 170 -22.02 -23.48 -2.84
N PRO A 171 -21.43 -22.96 -3.94
CA PRO A 171 -20.78 -23.81 -4.94
C PRO A 171 -19.55 -24.55 -4.38
N MET A 172 -18.80 -23.95 -3.44
CA MET A 172 -17.67 -24.59 -2.76
C MET A 172 -18.09 -25.91 -2.08
N VAL A 173 -19.14 -25.86 -1.24
CA VAL A 173 -19.64 -27.05 -0.51
C VAL A 173 -20.20 -28.12 -1.46
N ASN A 174 -20.58 -27.76 -2.68
CA ASN A 174 -21.08 -28.71 -3.68
C ASN A 174 -19.97 -29.51 -4.38
N ARG A 175 -18.69 -29.16 -4.21
CA ARG A 175 -17.54 -29.83 -4.82
C ARG A 175 -16.53 -30.35 -3.78
N PRO A 176 -16.94 -31.21 -2.82
CA PRO A 176 -15.99 -31.83 -1.90
C PRO A 176 -15.06 -32.79 -2.65
N ALA A 177 -13.92 -33.12 -2.05
CA ALA A 177 -13.07 -34.21 -2.51
C ALA A 177 -13.88 -35.51 -2.73
N SER A 178 -13.60 -36.17 -3.85
CA SER A 178 -14.14 -37.49 -4.19
C SER A 178 -12.98 -38.35 -4.67
N PHE A 179 -12.53 -39.27 -3.83
CA PHE A 179 -11.52 -40.27 -4.19
C PHE A 179 -12.17 -41.65 -4.16
N PHE A 180 -12.04 -42.42 -5.24
CA PHE A 180 -12.38 -43.85 -5.41
C PHE A 180 -13.21 -44.50 -4.27
N GLY A 181 -14.49 -44.15 -4.14
CA GLY A 181 -15.43 -44.76 -3.18
C GLY A 181 -16.28 -43.75 -2.38
N ASP A 182 -17.15 -44.28 -1.52
CA ASP A 182 -17.88 -43.50 -0.50
C ASP A 182 -16.88 -43.02 0.56
N LEU A 183 -16.25 -41.86 0.35
CA LEU A 183 -15.57 -41.16 1.43
C LEU A 183 -16.55 -40.91 2.57
N ALA A 184 -16.11 -41.21 3.80
CA ALA A 184 -16.86 -40.89 4.99
C ALA A 184 -17.19 -39.40 5.00
N GLU A 185 -18.39 -39.05 5.46
CA GLU A 185 -18.88 -37.67 5.46
C GLU A 185 -17.90 -36.73 6.19
N GLN A 186 -17.27 -37.20 7.27
CA GLN A 186 -16.24 -36.49 8.00
C GLN A 186 -15.05 -36.04 7.12
N MET A 187 -14.58 -36.89 6.19
CA MET A 187 -13.46 -36.54 5.31
C MET A 187 -13.84 -35.44 4.31
N ARG A 188 -15.07 -35.49 3.77
CA ARG A 188 -15.57 -34.45 2.86
C ARG A 188 -15.70 -33.11 3.56
N ARG A 189 -16.18 -33.11 4.80
CA ARG A 189 -16.29 -31.90 5.62
C ARG A 189 -14.92 -31.31 5.96
N ALA A 190 -13.95 -32.15 6.32
CA ALA A 190 -12.58 -31.70 6.59
C ALA A 190 -11.93 -31.05 5.35
N ASP A 191 -12.11 -31.65 4.17
CA ASP A 191 -11.65 -31.07 2.90
C ASP A 191 -12.25 -29.68 2.63
N LEU A 192 -13.56 -29.54 2.83
CA LEU A 192 -14.26 -28.27 2.67
C LEU A 192 -13.85 -27.22 3.72
N ALA A 193 -13.62 -27.65 4.96
CA ALA A 193 -13.15 -26.78 6.03
C ALA A 193 -11.76 -26.21 5.72
N THR A 194 -10.82 -27.05 5.26
CA THR A 194 -9.49 -26.60 4.82
C THR A 194 -9.60 -25.58 3.68
N ASN A 195 -10.47 -25.83 2.69
CA ASN A 195 -10.69 -24.88 1.60
C ASN A 195 -11.25 -23.54 2.13
N PHE A 196 -12.22 -23.60 3.04
CA PHE A 196 -12.75 -22.39 3.69
C PHE A 196 -11.66 -21.63 4.47
N GLU A 197 -10.84 -22.32 5.26
CA GLU A 197 -9.75 -21.71 6.03
C GLU A 197 -8.73 -21.00 5.13
N HIS A 198 -8.41 -21.56 3.95
CA HIS A 198 -7.51 -20.96 2.96
C HIS A 198 -8.15 -19.77 2.22
N THR A 199 -9.42 -19.88 1.88
CA THR A 199 -10.10 -18.93 0.99
C THR A 199 -10.72 -17.75 1.74
N TYR A 200 -11.14 -17.95 3.00
CA TYR A 200 -11.88 -16.96 3.79
C TYR A 200 -11.13 -16.43 4.99
N LEU A 201 -10.31 -17.25 5.67
CA LEU A 201 -9.81 -16.86 6.99
C LEU A 201 -8.31 -16.60 7.01
N ASN A 202 -7.53 -17.25 6.14
CA ASN A 202 -6.08 -17.29 6.29
C ASN A 202 -5.68 -17.76 7.71
N ARG A 203 -6.46 -18.68 8.30
CA ARG A 203 -6.26 -19.23 9.65
C ARG A 203 -6.57 -20.72 9.66
N GLN A 204 -5.53 -21.51 9.35
CA GLN A 204 -5.64 -22.96 9.29
C GLN A 204 -5.47 -23.61 10.67
N GLN A 205 -6.39 -24.50 11.05
CA GLN A 205 -6.36 -25.21 12.35
C GLN A 205 -5.01 -25.87 12.64
N LEU A 206 -4.40 -26.48 11.64
CA LEU A 206 -3.12 -27.19 11.78
C LEU A 206 -1.95 -26.25 12.11
N CYS A 207 -2.03 -24.99 11.71
CA CYS A 207 -0.99 -23.99 11.98
C CYS A 207 -1.14 -23.37 13.37
N LEU A 208 -2.35 -23.31 13.91
CA LEU A 208 -2.66 -22.57 15.15
C LEU A 208 -1.99 -23.12 16.41
N GLN A 209 -1.61 -24.39 16.40
CA GLN A 209 -0.86 -25.01 17.51
C GLN A 209 0.55 -24.42 17.67
N CYS A 210 1.10 -23.82 16.61
CA CYS A 210 2.45 -23.26 16.58
C CYS A 210 2.47 -21.76 16.26
N HIS A 211 1.47 -21.25 15.55
CA HIS A 211 1.38 -19.86 15.08
C HIS A 211 -0.06 -19.34 15.21
N ASN A 212 -0.27 -18.41 16.13
CA ASN A 212 -1.53 -17.72 16.35
C ASN A 212 -1.23 -16.29 16.88
N SER A 213 -2.26 -15.47 17.10
CA SER A 213 -2.06 -14.09 17.55
C SER A 213 -1.52 -13.95 18.98
N GLU A 214 -1.53 -15.02 19.79
CA GLU A 214 -0.94 -15.02 21.15
C GLU A 214 0.48 -15.59 21.18
N THR A 215 0.75 -16.62 20.37
CA THR A 215 1.99 -17.39 20.44
C THR A 215 2.47 -17.77 19.04
N SER A 216 3.79 -17.69 18.84
CA SER A 216 4.45 -18.14 17.63
C SER A 216 5.75 -18.86 17.96
N ALA A 217 5.99 -19.99 17.28
CA ALA A 217 7.27 -20.69 17.37
C ALA A 217 8.46 -19.83 16.89
N SER A 218 8.20 -18.80 16.07
CA SER A 218 9.17 -17.78 15.66
C SER A 218 8.94 -16.42 16.32
N GLY A 219 8.28 -16.41 17.48
CA GLY A 219 7.99 -15.22 18.29
C GLY A 219 9.05 -14.90 19.35
N GLU A 220 8.67 -14.10 20.35
CA GLU A 220 9.53 -13.64 21.45
C GLU A 220 10.27 -14.79 22.16
N GLU A 221 9.61 -15.93 22.38
CA GLU A 221 10.22 -17.11 23.04
C GLU A 221 11.43 -17.68 22.29
N SER A 222 11.53 -17.39 20.99
CA SER A 222 12.69 -17.78 20.21
C SER A 222 13.91 -16.89 20.48
N GLY A 223 13.72 -15.69 21.03
CA GLY A 223 14.73 -14.63 21.17
C GLY A 223 14.90 -13.75 19.92
N TRP A 224 14.01 -13.90 18.93
CA TRP A 224 13.87 -13.03 17.76
C TRP A 224 12.42 -13.13 17.27
N ASP A 225 11.60 -12.15 17.64
CA ASP A 225 10.20 -12.12 17.21
C ASP A 225 10.09 -11.66 15.76
N ARG A 226 9.39 -12.46 14.96
CA ARG A 226 9.09 -12.18 13.57
C ARG A 226 7.64 -12.48 13.22
N THR A 227 6.75 -12.55 14.21
CA THR A 227 5.32 -12.75 13.99
C THR A 227 4.56 -11.51 14.46
N HIS A 228 4.19 -10.67 13.49
CA HIS A 228 3.53 -9.40 13.74
C HIS A 228 2.04 -9.56 13.44
N ALA A 229 1.32 -10.20 14.35
CA ALA A 229 -0.11 -10.43 14.20
C ALA A 229 -0.91 -9.13 14.37
N VAL A 230 -2.02 -9.00 13.63
CA VAL A 230 -3.01 -7.96 13.91
C VAL A 230 -3.55 -8.21 15.33
N PRO A 231 -3.47 -7.22 16.24
CA PRO A 231 -3.97 -7.39 17.59
C PRO A 231 -5.49 -7.65 17.62
N GLY A 232 -5.95 -8.59 18.45
CA GLY A 232 -7.38 -8.91 18.52
C GLY A 232 -7.74 -10.35 18.89
N HIS A 233 -6.76 -11.25 18.97
CA HIS A 233 -6.95 -12.68 19.24
C HIS A 233 -8.04 -13.32 18.36
N PHE A 234 -7.97 -13.06 17.05
CA PHE A 234 -8.97 -13.49 16.07
C PHE A 234 -9.23 -14.99 16.12
N GLU A 235 -8.19 -15.80 16.34
CA GLU A 235 -8.30 -17.25 16.42
C GLU A 235 -9.15 -17.68 17.62
N ALA A 236 -8.96 -17.06 18.79
CA ALA A 236 -9.79 -17.29 19.95
C ALA A 236 -11.24 -16.87 19.71
N ALA A 237 -11.46 -15.76 19.01
CA ALA A 237 -12.79 -15.28 18.69
C ALA A 237 -13.56 -16.24 17.76
N ILE A 238 -12.89 -16.85 16.77
CA ILE A 238 -13.54 -17.75 15.80
C ILE A 238 -13.60 -19.21 16.27
N TYR A 239 -12.60 -19.69 17.01
CA TYR A 239 -12.47 -21.10 17.41
C TYR A 239 -12.64 -21.35 18.91
N GLY A 240 -12.78 -20.31 19.72
CA GLY A 240 -12.91 -20.40 21.18
C GLY A 240 -11.59 -20.55 21.93
N SER A 241 -10.48 -20.69 21.20
CA SER A 241 -9.10 -20.77 21.70
C SER A 241 -8.14 -20.34 20.60
N SER A 242 -7.05 -19.64 20.95
CA SER A 242 -6.04 -19.20 20.00
C SER A 242 -5.31 -20.36 19.32
N SER A 243 -5.28 -21.53 19.97
CA SER A 243 -4.76 -22.78 19.39
C SER A 243 -5.75 -23.51 18.47
N GLY A 244 -6.94 -22.95 18.24
CA GLY A 244 -7.99 -23.56 17.43
C GLY A 244 -8.97 -24.43 18.23
N THR A 245 -9.74 -25.25 17.52
CA THR A 245 -10.75 -26.16 18.08
C THR A 245 -10.58 -27.58 17.52
N SER A 246 -11.44 -28.52 17.91
CA SER A 246 -11.41 -29.87 17.33
C SER A 246 -11.71 -29.80 15.81
N PRO A 247 -10.94 -30.48 14.95
CA PRO A 247 -11.20 -30.52 13.51
C PRO A 247 -12.62 -30.98 13.16
N GLU A 248 -13.20 -31.89 13.95
CA GLU A 248 -14.58 -32.34 13.80
C GLU A 248 -15.60 -31.24 14.11
N GLN A 249 -15.35 -30.43 15.15
CA GLN A 249 -16.23 -29.31 15.49
C GLN A 249 -16.12 -28.17 14.47
N ALA A 250 -14.92 -27.85 14.00
CA ALA A 250 -14.69 -26.83 12.96
C ALA A 250 -15.32 -27.24 11.63
N SER A 251 -15.18 -28.51 11.24
CA SER A 251 -15.68 -29.01 9.95
C SER A 251 -17.18 -29.34 9.94
N ALA A 252 -17.82 -29.52 11.10
CA ALA A 252 -19.22 -29.94 11.19
C ALA A 252 -20.23 -29.01 10.49
N ILE A 253 -19.90 -27.74 10.23
CA ILE A 253 -20.77 -26.81 9.50
C ILE A 253 -20.77 -27.02 7.97
N PHE A 254 -19.73 -27.67 7.39
CA PHE A 254 -19.57 -27.88 5.95
C PHE A 254 -20.24 -29.16 5.44
N ARG A 255 -21.47 -29.37 5.88
CA ARG A 255 -22.32 -30.56 5.63
C ARG A 255 -22.50 -30.84 4.14
N THR A 256 -22.26 -32.08 3.70
CA THR A 256 -22.50 -32.48 2.31
C THR A 256 -23.82 -33.26 2.13
N ASP A 257 -24.41 -33.75 3.21
CA ASP A 257 -25.71 -34.44 3.23
C ASP A 257 -26.91 -33.48 3.05
N VAL A 258 -26.68 -32.17 3.17
CA VAL A 258 -27.69 -31.12 2.91
C VAL A 258 -27.75 -30.70 1.44
N ARG A 259 -26.90 -31.28 0.58
CA ARG A 259 -26.92 -31.04 -0.87
C ARG A 259 -28.06 -31.77 -1.57
N PHE A 260 -28.20 -31.51 -2.87
CA PHE A 260 -29.15 -32.15 -3.78
C PHE A 260 -30.62 -32.01 -3.34
N GLY A 261 -30.98 -30.83 -2.83
CA GLY A 261 -32.36 -30.50 -2.49
C GLY A 261 -33.04 -29.62 -3.53
N SER A 262 -34.17 -29.02 -3.14
CA SER A 262 -35.01 -28.18 -4.01
C SER A 262 -34.71 -26.68 -3.92
N LEU A 263 -33.82 -26.25 -3.02
CA LEU A 263 -33.45 -24.84 -2.88
C LEU A 263 -32.20 -24.52 -3.69
N ASN A 264 -32.32 -23.52 -4.56
CA ASN A 264 -31.20 -22.90 -5.24
C ASN A 264 -30.96 -21.51 -4.66
N PRO A 265 -29.79 -21.25 -4.04
CA PRO A 265 -29.49 -19.94 -3.46
C PRO A 265 -29.73 -18.80 -4.45
N TRP A 266 -30.61 -17.85 -4.12
CA TRP A 266 -30.97 -16.68 -4.96
C TRP A 266 -31.55 -16.99 -6.35
N GLY A 267 -31.89 -18.25 -6.64
CA GLY A 267 -32.26 -18.68 -7.99
C GLY A 267 -31.07 -19.03 -8.90
N ILE A 268 -29.86 -19.18 -8.34
CA ILE A 268 -28.66 -19.59 -9.10
C ILE A 268 -28.87 -20.94 -9.80
N ASN A 269 -28.20 -21.14 -10.93
CA ASN A 269 -28.31 -22.37 -11.71
C ASN A 269 -27.93 -23.61 -10.87
N ASN A 270 -28.64 -24.72 -11.10
CA ASN A 270 -28.37 -26.00 -10.43
C ASN A 270 -26.93 -26.51 -10.60
N SER A 271 -26.21 -26.08 -11.63
CA SER A 271 -24.80 -26.40 -11.82
C SER A 271 -23.88 -25.84 -10.73
N CYS A 272 -24.33 -24.80 -10.02
CA CYS A 272 -23.72 -24.24 -8.80
C CYS A 272 -24.14 -24.97 -7.52
N GLY A 273 -25.02 -25.97 -7.65
CA GLY A 273 -25.47 -26.81 -6.57
C GLY A 273 -26.85 -26.43 -6.03
N SER A 274 -27.49 -27.41 -5.40
CA SER A 274 -28.80 -27.25 -4.77
C SER A 274 -28.79 -27.82 -3.35
N PHE A 275 -29.69 -27.33 -2.50
CA PHE A 275 -29.69 -27.58 -1.06
C PHE A 275 -31.06 -27.99 -0.55
N LYS A 276 -31.08 -28.83 0.49
CA LYS A 276 -32.30 -29.16 1.23
C LYS A 276 -32.81 -27.91 1.96
N PRO A 277 -34.12 -27.59 1.93
CA PRO A 277 -34.64 -26.41 2.62
C PRO A 277 -34.40 -26.44 4.13
N ALA A 278 -34.53 -27.61 4.76
CA ALA A 278 -34.31 -27.82 6.19
C ALA A 278 -33.03 -28.64 6.46
N VAL A 279 -32.36 -28.33 7.58
CA VAL A 279 -31.16 -29.05 8.06
C VAL A 279 -31.54 -29.96 9.23
N GLU A 280 -31.42 -31.26 9.02
CA GLU A 280 -31.64 -32.27 10.07
C GLU A 280 -30.44 -32.32 11.05
N LYS A 281 -30.58 -33.11 12.12
CA LYS A 281 -29.47 -33.33 13.06
C LYS A 281 -28.29 -33.95 12.34
N ASP A 282 -27.09 -33.57 12.77
CA ASP A 282 -25.85 -34.11 12.22
C ASP A 282 -25.78 -35.64 12.25
N PRO A 283 -25.66 -36.33 11.09
CA PRO A 283 -25.52 -37.78 11.03
C PRO A 283 -24.24 -38.26 11.72
N GLU A 284 -23.20 -37.42 11.77
CA GLU A 284 -21.94 -37.72 12.48
C GLU A 284 -22.00 -37.30 13.96
N ASN A 285 -23.12 -36.73 14.40
CA ASN A 285 -23.41 -36.37 15.80
C ASN A 285 -22.45 -35.33 16.42
N PHE A 286 -21.74 -34.56 15.61
CA PHE A 286 -20.91 -33.45 16.07
C PHE A 286 -21.71 -32.16 16.25
N SER A 287 -21.30 -31.34 17.22
CA SER A 287 -21.82 -29.98 17.39
C SER A 287 -20.82 -29.02 16.77
N ALA A 288 -21.27 -28.23 15.81
CA ALA A 288 -20.40 -27.29 15.10
C ALA A 288 -19.94 -26.14 16.01
N TRP A 289 -18.72 -25.70 15.76
CA TRP A 289 -18.12 -24.52 16.37
C TRP A 289 -17.65 -23.58 15.27
N PHE A 290 -18.17 -22.35 15.26
CA PHE A 290 -17.63 -21.24 14.48
C PHE A 290 -18.14 -19.94 15.09
N THR A 291 -17.24 -19.08 15.57
CA THR A 291 -17.50 -17.86 16.38
C THR A 291 -18.13 -18.11 17.76
N ARG A 292 -18.89 -19.20 17.89
CA ARG A 292 -19.60 -19.67 19.07
C ARG A 292 -20.04 -21.13 18.86
N PRO A 293 -20.53 -21.83 19.90
CA PRO A 293 -21.23 -23.09 19.72
C PRO A 293 -22.50 -22.90 18.87
N LEU A 294 -22.64 -23.64 17.77
CA LEU A 294 -23.77 -23.51 16.84
C LEU A 294 -24.76 -24.70 16.90
N GLY A 295 -24.40 -25.79 17.57
CA GLY A 295 -25.24 -26.98 17.67
C GLY A 295 -25.12 -27.91 16.46
N ARG A 296 -26.13 -28.78 16.24
CA ARG A 296 -26.07 -29.90 15.27
C ARG A 296 -26.93 -29.74 14.02
N GLN A 297 -27.67 -28.64 13.91
CA GLN A 297 -28.61 -28.38 12.80
C GLN A 297 -28.18 -27.16 12.00
N VAL A 298 -26.91 -27.14 11.62
CA VAL A 298 -26.30 -26.01 10.91
C VAL A 298 -25.68 -26.45 9.59
N SER A 299 -25.50 -25.49 8.71
CA SER A 299 -24.86 -25.66 7.41
C SER A 299 -24.12 -24.39 7.03
N VAL A 300 -23.53 -24.36 5.83
CA VAL A 300 -22.87 -23.18 5.28
C VAL A 300 -23.76 -21.92 5.23
N ARG A 301 -25.09 -22.06 5.26
CA ARG A 301 -26.02 -20.93 5.42
C ARG A 301 -25.74 -20.13 6.69
N ASN A 302 -25.42 -20.80 7.79
CA ASN A 302 -25.10 -20.13 9.04
C ASN A 302 -23.75 -19.41 8.98
N VAL A 303 -22.78 -19.92 8.21
CA VAL A 303 -21.53 -19.19 7.94
C VAL A 303 -21.83 -17.90 7.17
N SER A 304 -22.67 -17.98 6.12
CA SER A 304 -23.10 -16.81 5.34
C SER A 304 -23.81 -15.77 6.21
N GLU A 305 -24.70 -16.19 7.12
CA GLU A 305 -25.37 -15.31 8.09
C GLU A 305 -24.39 -14.65 9.06
N ILE A 306 -23.43 -15.41 9.60
CA ILE A 306 -22.41 -14.90 10.53
C ILE A 306 -21.52 -13.86 9.84
N LEU A 307 -21.06 -14.16 8.62
CA LEU A 307 -20.26 -13.23 7.83
C LEU A 307 -21.05 -11.97 7.45
N GLN A 308 -22.34 -12.11 7.09
CA GLN A 308 -23.21 -10.96 6.79
C GLN A 308 -23.37 -10.06 8.02
N PHE A 309 -23.54 -10.64 9.20
CA PHE A 309 -23.67 -9.87 10.44
C PHE A 309 -22.36 -9.15 10.77
N GLY A 310 -21.21 -9.84 10.69
CA GLY A 310 -19.90 -9.21 10.88
C GLY A 310 -19.60 -8.10 9.88
N TYR A 311 -19.96 -8.29 8.61
CA TYR A 311 -19.80 -7.27 7.57
C TYR A 311 -20.61 -5.99 7.89
N VAL A 312 -21.86 -6.13 8.35
CA VAL A 312 -22.71 -4.98 8.69
C VAL A 312 -22.18 -4.23 9.93
N GLU A 313 -21.72 -4.94 10.97
CA GLU A 313 -21.17 -4.31 12.18
C GLU A 313 -19.80 -3.65 11.92
N LEU A 314 -18.96 -4.24 11.05
CA LEU A 314 -17.70 -3.60 10.65
C LEU A 314 -17.91 -2.34 9.80
N ASP A 315 -18.93 -2.31 8.94
CA ASP A 315 -19.28 -1.11 8.15
C ASP A 315 -19.74 0.06 9.03
N SER A 316 -20.42 -0.22 10.15
CA SER A 316 -20.84 0.82 11.09
C SER A 316 -19.71 1.36 11.95
N ASP A 317 -18.86 0.49 12.49
CA ASP A 317 -17.99 0.83 13.62
C ASP A 317 -16.49 0.55 13.40
N GLY A 318 -16.11 -0.18 12.34
CA GLY A 318 -14.75 -0.72 12.18
C GLY A 318 -14.32 -1.60 13.36
N LEU A 319 -13.03 -1.96 13.43
CA LEU A 319 -12.41 -2.48 14.65
C LEU A 319 -11.78 -1.39 15.53
N THR A 320 -11.39 -0.26 14.94
CA THR A 320 -10.84 0.91 15.62
C THR A 320 -11.96 1.73 16.26
N ARG A 321 -12.37 1.31 17.46
CA ARG A 321 -13.24 2.15 18.28
C ARG A 321 -12.47 3.40 18.68
N SER A 322 -12.97 4.55 18.25
CA SER A 322 -12.48 5.84 18.71
C SER A 322 -12.43 5.82 20.25
N LEU A 323 -11.29 6.24 20.85
CA LEU A 323 -11.27 6.58 22.28
C LEU A 323 -12.45 7.54 22.55
N PRO A 324 -13.16 7.44 23.68
CA PRO A 324 -14.08 8.48 24.13
C PRO A 324 -13.49 9.89 23.93
N ILE A 325 -14.30 10.86 23.49
CA ILE A 325 -13.85 12.22 23.14
C ILE A 325 -13.05 12.87 24.30
N SER A 326 -13.40 12.57 25.54
CA SER A 326 -12.68 13.02 26.74
C SER A 326 -11.24 12.50 26.80
N GLU A 327 -11.02 11.22 26.48
CA GLU A 327 -9.70 10.59 26.46
C GLU A 327 -8.86 11.09 25.26
N GLN A 328 -9.48 11.31 24.11
CA GLN A 328 -8.81 11.92 22.95
C GLN A 328 -8.27 13.33 23.27
N GLN A 329 -9.08 14.14 23.93
CA GLN A 329 -8.70 15.50 24.33
C GLN A 329 -7.57 15.49 25.37
N GLN A 330 -7.57 14.53 26.29
CA GLN A 330 -6.50 14.35 27.28
C GLN A 330 -5.19 13.88 26.61
N CYS A 331 -5.26 12.99 25.62
CA CYS A 331 -4.11 12.56 24.84
C CYS A 331 -3.48 13.68 24.00
N GLU A 332 -4.33 14.51 23.38
CA GLU A 332 -3.89 15.71 22.66
C GLU A 332 -3.25 16.72 23.62
N PHE A 333 -3.82 16.93 24.81
CA PHE A 333 -3.22 17.76 25.86
C PHE A 333 -1.85 17.24 26.30
N CYS A 334 -1.73 15.95 26.62
CA CYS A 334 -0.48 15.33 27.06
C CYS A 334 0.65 15.47 26.02
N SER A 335 0.35 15.15 24.77
CA SER A 335 1.34 15.25 23.67
C SER A 335 1.75 16.68 23.33
N THR A 336 0.89 17.67 23.56
CA THR A 336 1.17 19.08 23.22
C THR A 336 1.72 19.91 24.37
N SER A 337 1.41 19.54 25.61
CA SER A 337 1.60 20.39 26.80
C SER A 337 2.55 19.81 27.84
N CYS A 338 2.83 18.50 27.80
CA CYS A 338 3.60 17.81 28.84
C CYS A 338 4.91 17.19 28.35
N ASP A 339 5.19 17.19 27.05
CA ASP A 339 6.43 16.64 26.49
C ASP A 339 7.67 17.43 27.00
N GLY A 340 8.54 16.74 27.75
CA GLY A 340 9.75 17.29 28.35
C GLY A 340 9.53 18.14 29.61
N VAL A 341 8.33 18.18 30.18
CA VAL A 341 8.03 18.86 31.45
C VAL A 341 8.27 17.89 32.61
N ALA A 342 9.13 18.26 33.57
CA ALA A 342 9.32 17.45 34.78
C ALA A 342 8.08 17.56 35.67
N VAL A 343 7.47 16.41 35.98
CA VAL A 343 6.40 16.29 36.96
C VAL A 343 6.97 16.55 38.36
N ASP A 344 6.40 17.52 39.09
CA ASP A 344 6.73 17.81 40.49
C ASP A 344 5.56 17.36 41.37
N GLU A 345 5.62 16.13 41.87
CA GLU A 345 4.60 15.55 42.76
C GLU A 345 4.49 16.31 44.10
N ASP A 346 5.56 17.00 44.52
CA ASP A 346 5.58 17.80 45.75
C ASP A 346 5.08 19.23 45.53
N ALA A 347 4.74 19.62 44.30
CA ALA A 347 4.26 20.96 43.97
C ALA A 347 3.09 21.44 44.84
N PRO A 348 2.07 20.61 45.16
CA PRO A 348 0.98 21.02 46.06
C PRO A 348 1.43 21.21 47.51
N LEU A 349 2.48 20.53 47.96
CA LEU A 349 3.09 20.71 49.29
C LEU A 349 3.97 21.95 49.37
N ASN A 350 4.61 22.31 48.25
CA ASN A 350 5.50 23.46 48.13
C ASN A 350 4.75 24.77 47.81
N ALA A 351 3.50 24.69 47.37
CA ALA A 351 2.65 25.85 47.10
C ALA A 351 2.38 26.69 48.36
N VAL A 352 2.27 28.01 48.15
CA VAL A 352 2.01 29.00 49.19
C VAL A 352 0.73 28.63 49.95
N ASN A 353 0.82 28.67 51.28
CA ASN A 353 -0.24 28.33 52.23
C ASN A 353 -0.63 26.83 52.33
N ALA A 354 0.10 25.89 51.72
CA ALA A 354 -0.22 24.46 51.79
C ALA A 354 -0.46 23.94 53.22
N ALA A 355 0.42 24.32 54.18
CA ALA A 355 0.26 23.95 55.59
C ALA A 355 -1.03 24.53 56.22
N ALA A 356 -1.41 25.76 55.85
CA ALA A 356 -2.63 26.39 56.35
C ALA A 356 -3.88 25.76 55.73
N VAL A 357 -3.83 25.40 54.44
CA VAL A 357 -4.91 24.68 53.75
C VAL A 357 -5.13 23.31 54.37
N LYS A 358 -4.05 22.54 54.62
CA LYS A 358 -4.11 21.26 55.34
C LYS A 358 -4.84 21.41 56.67
N THR A 359 -4.47 22.40 57.49
CA THR A 359 -5.17 22.66 58.76
C THR A 359 -6.65 23.01 58.55
N ILE A 360 -6.99 23.88 57.59
CA ILE A 360 -8.37 24.24 57.30
C ILE A 360 -9.20 23.02 56.91
N LEU A 361 -8.69 22.17 56.01
CA LEU A 361 -9.39 20.99 55.55
C LEU A 361 -9.49 19.90 56.62
N VAL A 362 -8.45 19.69 57.42
CA VAL A 362 -8.48 18.71 58.52
C VAL A 362 -9.48 19.14 59.59
N ASP A 363 -9.41 20.40 60.05
CA ASP A 363 -10.22 20.88 61.17
C ASP A 363 -11.72 21.01 60.84
N ASN A 364 -12.05 21.22 59.56
CA ASN A 364 -13.41 21.53 59.14
C ASN A 364 -14.05 20.45 58.26
N CYS A 365 -13.25 19.65 57.52
CA CYS A 365 -13.77 18.69 56.53
C CYS A 365 -13.41 17.24 56.87
N ALA A 366 -12.28 16.98 57.52
CA ALA A 366 -11.84 15.64 57.96
C ALA A 366 -12.30 15.30 59.39
N THR A 367 -13.56 15.60 59.71
CA THR A 367 -14.17 15.29 61.01
C THR A 367 -14.83 13.92 61.01
N ALA A 368 -14.94 13.26 62.18
CA ALA A 368 -15.47 11.91 62.35
C ALA A 368 -16.75 11.63 61.52
N GLY A 369 -16.61 10.81 60.46
CA GLY A 369 -17.70 10.40 59.57
C GLY A 369 -17.82 11.20 58.26
N CYS A 370 -16.89 12.09 57.95
CA CYS A 370 -16.80 12.81 56.68
C CYS A 370 -15.57 12.39 55.89
N HIS A 371 -14.53 13.23 55.78
CA HIS A 371 -13.31 12.96 55.01
C HIS A 371 -12.14 12.45 55.87
N ASP A 372 -12.42 11.90 57.06
CA ASP A 372 -11.41 11.29 57.93
C ASP A 372 -10.99 9.90 57.47
N VAL A 373 -9.76 9.50 57.79
CA VAL A 373 -9.21 8.20 57.39
C VAL A 373 -10.01 7.07 58.04
N GLY A 374 -10.71 6.28 57.21
CA GLY A 374 -11.60 5.20 57.66
C GLY A 374 -13.02 5.64 58.08
N GLY A 375 -13.41 6.89 57.80
CA GLY A 375 -14.76 7.41 58.00
C GLY A 375 -15.76 6.94 56.94
N GLY A 376 -17.06 6.92 57.28
CA GLY A 376 -18.15 6.42 56.43
C GLY A 376 -18.50 7.25 55.18
N GLY A 377 -17.66 8.21 54.80
CA GLY A 377 -17.84 9.12 53.66
C GLY A 377 -17.47 8.52 52.31
N GLY A 378 -17.71 7.22 52.08
CA GLY A 378 -17.41 6.53 50.82
C GLY A 378 -15.91 6.39 50.53
N ASP A 379 -15.49 5.23 50.02
CA ASP A 379 -14.09 4.86 49.80
C ASP A 379 -13.33 5.69 48.72
N SER A 380 -13.82 6.88 48.32
CA SER A 380 -13.35 7.62 47.14
C SER A 380 -12.78 9.04 47.38
N PHE A 381 -12.78 9.54 48.62
CA PHE A 381 -12.10 10.80 48.96
C PHE A 381 -11.78 10.93 50.46
N GLN A 382 -10.49 10.89 50.81
CA GLN A 382 -10.02 11.07 52.19
C GLN A 382 -9.00 12.21 52.31
N ILE A 383 -8.94 12.80 53.52
CA ILE A 383 -7.98 13.86 53.85
C ILE A 383 -7.16 13.38 55.06
N PRO A 384 -6.04 12.67 54.81
CA PRO A 384 -5.07 12.31 55.84
C PRO A 384 -4.50 13.51 56.62
N THR A 385 -4.00 13.25 57.83
CA THR A 385 -3.31 14.27 58.64
C THR A 385 -1.80 14.36 58.38
N ASP A 386 -1.26 13.43 57.60
CA ASP A 386 0.12 13.44 57.11
C ASP A 386 0.25 14.21 55.78
N ASP A 387 1.41 14.17 55.15
CA ASP A 387 1.69 14.99 53.96
C ASP A 387 1.00 14.47 52.68
N SER A 388 0.30 13.34 52.74
CA SER A 388 -0.52 12.82 51.63
C SER A 388 -1.92 13.46 51.53
N TRP A 389 -2.25 14.45 52.38
CA TRP A 389 -3.59 15.07 52.44
C TRP A 389 -4.16 15.61 51.12
N HIS A 390 -3.32 15.84 50.12
CA HIS A 390 -3.65 16.45 48.84
C HIS A 390 -3.81 15.44 47.68
N THR A 391 -3.42 14.17 47.87
CA THR A 391 -3.37 13.17 46.78
C THR A 391 -4.73 12.87 46.18
N ASP A 392 -5.78 12.90 47.00
CA ASP A 392 -7.15 12.67 46.53
C ASP A 392 -7.85 13.97 46.07
N LEU A 393 -7.15 15.11 46.06
CA LEU A 393 -7.69 16.42 45.71
C LEU A 393 -7.20 16.91 44.35
N VAL A 394 -5.90 16.87 44.11
CA VAL A 394 -5.28 17.51 42.94
C VAL A 394 -5.38 16.60 41.73
N ASN A 395 -5.98 17.08 40.63
CA ASN A 395 -6.21 16.34 39.39
C ASN A 395 -7.05 15.05 39.52
N ILE A 396 -7.85 14.93 40.58
CA ILE A 396 -8.77 13.81 40.76
C ILE A 396 -10.18 14.22 40.36
N GLU A 397 -10.86 13.40 39.57
CA GLU A 397 -12.25 13.63 39.18
C GLU A 397 -13.21 13.58 40.39
N ALA A 398 -14.22 14.44 40.34
CA ALA A 398 -15.33 14.39 41.28
C ALA A 398 -16.31 13.27 40.90
N THR A 399 -16.57 12.35 41.82
CA THR A 399 -17.38 11.14 41.58
C THR A 399 -18.86 11.31 41.95
N THR A 400 -19.29 12.50 42.41
CA THR A 400 -20.65 12.75 42.91
C THR A 400 -21.50 13.55 41.92
N GLU A 401 -22.65 13.01 41.51
CA GLU A 401 -23.65 13.68 40.66
C GLU A 401 -24.17 15.02 41.26
N PRO A 402 -24.46 16.05 40.43
CA PRO A 402 -24.47 16.07 38.97
C PRO A 402 -23.09 16.38 38.34
N ALA A 403 -22.00 16.28 39.10
CA ALA A 403 -20.62 16.49 38.61
C ALA A 403 -19.99 15.23 37.99
N GLY A 404 -20.75 14.15 37.80
CA GLY A 404 -20.24 12.85 37.37
C GLY A 404 -19.47 12.92 36.05
N GLY A 405 -18.17 12.64 36.13
CA GLY A 405 -17.27 12.35 35.01
C GLY A 405 -16.73 13.54 34.21
N ASN A 406 -16.91 14.80 34.65
CA ASN A 406 -16.47 15.95 33.85
C ASN A 406 -15.95 17.16 34.64
N GLN A 407 -15.68 17.02 35.94
CA GLN A 407 -15.13 18.08 36.80
C GLN A 407 -14.00 17.57 37.70
N ILE A 408 -12.93 18.34 37.81
CA ILE A 408 -11.75 18.02 38.62
C ILE A 408 -11.85 18.72 39.99
N ARG A 409 -11.54 17.99 41.07
CA ARG A 409 -11.62 18.48 42.46
C ARG A 409 -10.73 19.72 42.68
N VAL A 410 -9.44 19.65 42.34
CA VAL A 410 -8.51 20.79 42.30
C VAL A 410 -7.75 20.75 40.98
N VAL A 411 -7.89 21.82 40.20
CA VAL A 411 -7.13 22.08 38.96
C VAL A 411 -5.96 23.01 39.30
N PRO A 412 -4.70 22.54 39.20
CA PRO A 412 -3.51 23.34 39.47
C PRO A 412 -3.51 24.67 38.70
N GLY A 413 -3.22 25.77 39.40
CA GLY A 413 -3.09 27.10 38.82
C GLY A 413 -4.41 27.83 38.53
N THR A 414 -5.56 27.20 38.76
CA THR A 414 -6.88 27.84 38.54
C THR A 414 -7.93 27.41 39.58
N ALA A 415 -8.09 28.24 40.61
CA ALA A 415 -9.12 28.06 41.64
C ALA A 415 -10.54 28.18 41.07
N SER A 416 -10.74 29.00 40.03
CA SER A 416 -12.05 29.19 39.41
C SER A 416 -12.56 27.95 38.67
N ASP A 417 -11.65 27.10 38.18
CA ASP A 417 -12.03 25.87 37.47
C ASP A 417 -12.00 24.64 38.41
N SER A 418 -11.71 24.84 39.70
CA SER A 418 -11.60 23.78 40.70
C SER A 418 -12.93 23.51 41.41
N TYR A 419 -13.43 22.28 41.30
CA TYR A 419 -14.73 21.91 41.90
C TYR A 419 -14.76 22.01 43.44
N LEU A 420 -13.60 21.91 44.11
CA LEU A 420 -13.49 22.15 45.55
C LEU A 420 -14.00 23.54 45.94
N ILE A 421 -13.70 24.58 45.15
CA ILE A 421 -14.16 25.95 45.45
C ILE A 421 -15.67 26.06 45.30
N ASN A 422 -16.25 25.39 44.30
CA ASN A 422 -17.71 25.28 44.15
C ASN A 422 -18.32 24.66 45.41
N LYS A 423 -17.76 23.54 45.89
CA LYS A 423 -18.22 22.84 47.10
C LYS A 423 -18.12 23.68 48.38
N LEU A 424 -17.10 24.52 48.50
CA LEU A 424 -16.90 25.40 49.67
C LEU A 424 -17.77 26.67 49.61
N THR A 425 -18.11 27.15 48.42
CA THR A 425 -18.92 28.37 48.22
C THR A 425 -20.40 28.09 48.04
N GLY A 426 -20.77 26.86 47.70
CA GLY A 426 -22.16 26.44 47.47
C GLY A 426 -22.70 26.82 46.09
N VAL A 427 -21.84 27.16 45.13
CA VAL A 427 -22.20 27.60 43.77
C VAL A 427 -21.95 26.46 42.79
N ASP A 428 -22.93 26.12 41.95
CA ASP A 428 -22.84 25.07 40.91
C ASP A 428 -22.32 23.72 41.43
N ILE A 429 -22.94 23.24 42.52
CA ILE A 429 -22.55 22.00 43.22
C ILE A 429 -23.55 20.86 43.09
N GLY A 430 -23.03 19.63 43.16
CA GLY A 430 -23.78 18.45 43.57
C GLY A 430 -23.87 18.28 45.08
N GLY A 431 -25.07 17.92 45.55
CA GLY A 431 -25.34 17.75 46.98
C GLY A 431 -25.39 19.08 47.74
N SER A 432 -24.89 19.10 48.98
CA SER A 432 -24.86 20.29 49.84
C SER A 432 -23.48 20.94 49.91
N GLN A 433 -23.44 22.22 50.29
CA GLN A 433 -22.22 22.98 50.55
C GLN A 433 -21.41 22.33 51.67
N MET A 434 -20.08 22.29 51.51
CA MET A 434 -19.13 21.85 52.53
C MET A 434 -18.66 23.04 53.38
N PRO A 435 -18.42 22.88 54.70
CA PRO A 435 -18.50 21.64 55.47
C PRO A 435 -19.94 21.18 55.78
N LEU A 436 -20.21 19.89 55.58
CA LEU A 436 -21.54 19.32 55.80
C LEU A 436 -21.85 19.22 57.30
N GLY A 437 -22.96 19.80 57.74
CA GLY A 437 -23.35 19.82 59.16
C GLY A 437 -22.67 20.92 60.00
N GLY A 438 -21.81 21.74 59.38
CA GLY A 438 -21.21 22.95 59.96
C GLY A 438 -21.73 24.25 59.31
N GLY A 439 -21.24 25.39 59.80
CA GLY A 439 -21.39 26.67 59.10
C GLY A 439 -20.41 26.79 57.92
N PRO A 440 -20.70 27.60 56.89
CA PRO A 440 -19.75 27.85 55.80
C PRO A 440 -18.38 28.32 56.31
N LEU A 441 -17.31 27.92 55.62
CA LEU A 441 -15.98 28.43 55.94
C LEU A 441 -15.94 29.96 55.84
N ALA A 442 -15.12 30.59 56.67
CA ALA A 442 -14.93 32.04 56.59
C ALA A 442 -14.32 32.41 55.23
N ALA A 443 -14.72 33.55 54.67
CA ALA A 443 -14.20 34.03 53.38
C ALA A 443 -12.66 34.05 53.32
N GLY A 444 -12.00 34.41 54.43
CA GLY A 444 -10.53 34.37 54.51
C GLY A 444 -9.93 32.97 54.37
N GLN A 445 -10.61 31.93 54.87
CA GLN A 445 -10.16 30.53 54.72
C GLN A 445 -10.35 30.04 53.28
N ILE A 446 -11.47 30.40 52.64
CA ILE A 446 -11.72 30.07 51.23
C ILE A 446 -10.67 30.76 50.35
N SER A 447 -10.36 32.04 50.59
CA SER A 447 -9.29 32.73 49.86
C SER A 447 -7.90 32.14 50.11
N THR A 448 -7.63 31.57 51.29
CA THR A 448 -6.38 30.81 51.53
C THR A 448 -6.30 29.57 50.63
N ILE A 449 -7.41 28.85 50.45
CA ILE A 449 -7.50 27.68 49.58
C ILE A 449 -7.38 28.10 48.11
N GLU A 450 -8.09 29.15 47.67
CA GLU A 450 -7.98 29.69 46.30
C GLU A 450 -6.55 30.10 45.96
N ASN A 451 -5.87 30.80 46.88
CA ASN A 451 -4.48 31.21 46.67
C ASN A 451 -3.52 30.03 46.61
N TRP A 452 -3.75 28.99 47.41
CA TRP A 452 -2.96 27.76 47.33
C TRP A 452 -3.14 27.08 45.96
N ILE A 453 -4.39 26.89 45.50
CA ILE A 453 -4.66 26.28 44.19
C ILE A 453 -3.98 27.07 43.06
N ASN A 454 -4.11 28.39 43.07
CA ASN A 454 -3.54 29.26 42.05
C ASN A 454 -2.00 29.28 42.05
N ASP A 455 -1.35 28.92 43.16
CA ASP A 455 0.10 28.88 43.29
C ASP A 455 0.70 27.52 42.90
N ILE A 456 -0.13 26.47 42.76
CA ILE A 456 0.33 25.18 42.22
C ILE A 456 0.71 25.38 40.74
N PRO A 457 1.96 25.11 40.33
CA PRO A 457 2.37 25.16 38.94
C PRO A 457 1.48 24.30 38.04
N SER A 458 1.08 24.83 36.89
CA SER A 458 0.26 24.12 35.89
C SER A 458 0.90 22.85 35.34
N GLY A 459 2.23 22.67 35.50
CA GLY A 459 2.95 21.44 35.16
C GLY A 459 2.53 20.21 35.99
N ALA A 460 1.86 20.41 37.13
CA ALA A 460 1.24 19.33 37.89
C ALA A 460 0.05 18.67 37.15
N ALA A 461 -0.52 19.31 36.12
CA ALA A 461 -1.57 18.72 35.26
C ALA A 461 -1.07 17.58 34.37
N CYS A 462 0.25 17.37 34.28
CA CYS A 462 0.86 16.31 33.48
C CYS A 462 0.83 14.92 34.14
N ASN A 463 0.43 14.82 35.42
CA ASN A 463 0.40 13.54 36.14
C ASN A 463 -0.55 12.51 35.49
N VAL A 464 -1.62 12.98 34.84
CA VAL A 464 -2.55 12.08 34.12
C VAL A 464 -1.87 11.39 32.93
N CYS A 465 -0.86 12.04 32.33
CA CYS A 465 -0.18 11.59 31.12
C CYS A 465 0.69 10.35 31.35
N ASP A 466 1.19 10.14 32.56
CA ASP A 466 1.98 8.95 32.92
C ASP A 466 1.11 7.69 33.02
N THR A 467 -0.21 7.85 33.19
CA THR A 467 -1.18 6.75 33.36
C THR A 467 -2.17 6.61 32.21
N LEU A 468 -2.18 7.54 31.26
CA LEU A 468 -3.14 7.59 30.15
C LEU A 468 -2.66 6.73 28.98
N ASP A 469 -3.43 5.70 28.62
CA ASP A 469 -3.19 4.93 27.39
C ASP A 469 -3.79 5.66 26.19
N CYS A 470 -2.94 6.32 25.41
CA CYS A 470 -3.33 7.06 24.22
C CYS A 470 -3.35 6.22 22.95
N ASN A 471 -3.14 4.91 23.06
CA ASN A 471 -3.43 4.02 21.96
C ASN A 471 -4.93 3.71 21.99
N PRO A 472 -5.67 3.87 20.87
CA PRO A 472 -7.00 3.30 20.80
C PRO A 472 -6.85 1.82 21.15
N PRO A 473 -7.60 1.29 22.13
CA PRO A 473 -7.38 -0.06 22.59
C PRO A 473 -7.62 -0.96 21.38
N TYR A 474 -6.56 -1.61 20.90
CA TYR A 474 -6.78 -2.82 20.12
C TYR A 474 -7.74 -3.68 20.94
N PRO A 475 -8.90 -4.07 20.41
CA PRO A 475 -9.87 -4.79 21.20
C PRO A 475 -9.22 -6.07 21.73
N VAL A 476 -9.00 -6.15 23.05
CA VAL A 476 -8.44 -7.33 23.73
C VAL A 476 -9.33 -8.56 23.51
N SER A 477 -10.58 -8.36 23.09
CA SER A 477 -11.46 -9.41 22.60
C SER A 477 -12.40 -8.84 21.53
N ILE A 478 -12.39 -9.47 20.35
CA ILE A 478 -13.28 -9.12 19.23
C ILE A 478 -14.47 -10.10 19.21
N PRO A 479 -15.72 -9.63 19.03
CA PRO A 479 -16.86 -10.51 18.77
C PRO A 479 -16.59 -11.43 17.58
N GLY A 480 -16.88 -12.73 17.72
CA GLY A 480 -16.46 -13.72 16.71
C GLY A 480 -16.97 -13.47 15.28
N HIS A 481 -18.12 -12.81 15.10
CA HIS A 481 -18.65 -12.46 13.77
C HIS A 481 -17.86 -11.30 13.13
N GLU A 482 -17.55 -10.24 13.89
CA GLU A 482 -16.63 -9.17 13.46
C GLU A 482 -15.26 -9.76 13.13
N ALA A 483 -14.73 -10.65 13.98
CA ALA A 483 -13.45 -11.32 13.75
C ALA A 483 -13.44 -12.14 12.45
N ALA A 484 -14.51 -12.91 12.19
CA ALA A 484 -14.63 -13.71 10.96
C ALA A 484 -14.74 -12.83 9.71
N ALA A 485 -15.49 -11.73 9.78
CA ALA A 485 -15.61 -10.78 8.67
C ALA A 485 -14.30 -9.99 8.45
N PHE A 486 -13.60 -9.62 9.52
CA PHE A 486 -12.34 -8.90 9.41
C PHE A 486 -11.23 -9.76 8.81
N LEU A 487 -11.08 -11.03 9.23
CA LEU A 487 -10.12 -11.94 8.59
C LEU A 487 -10.42 -12.17 7.11
N LEU A 488 -11.71 -12.16 6.73
CA LEU A 488 -12.09 -12.19 5.33
C LEU A 488 -11.70 -10.91 4.59
N ALA A 489 -11.91 -9.74 5.19
CA ALA A 489 -11.47 -8.46 4.64
C ALA A 489 -9.94 -8.41 4.48
N GLU A 490 -9.19 -8.82 5.49
CA GLU A 490 -7.72 -8.94 5.50
C GLU A 490 -7.25 -9.86 4.36
N ARG A 491 -7.88 -11.03 4.21
CA ARG A 491 -7.59 -11.97 3.11
C ARG A 491 -7.79 -11.35 1.74
N ILE A 492 -8.89 -10.62 1.54
CA ILE A 492 -9.18 -9.95 0.28
C ILE A 492 -8.12 -8.90 -0.02
N VAL A 493 -7.80 -8.06 0.97
CA VAL A 493 -6.79 -7.01 0.86
C VAL A 493 -5.42 -7.58 0.51
N ASP A 494 -4.97 -8.63 1.20
CA ASP A 494 -3.69 -9.28 0.93
C ASP A 494 -3.62 -9.87 -0.49
N ASN A 495 -4.71 -10.47 -0.99
CA ASN A 495 -4.76 -10.97 -2.36
C ASN A 495 -4.76 -9.85 -3.40
N VAL A 496 -5.52 -8.77 -3.21
CA VAL A 496 -5.53 -7.61 -4.12
C VAL A 496 -4.18 -6.92 -4.11
N TRP A 497 -3.55 -6.76 -2.94
CA TRP A 497 -2.19 -6.29 -2.81
C TRP A 497 -1.22 -7.18 -3.57
N LYS A 498 -1.26 -8.50 -3.38
CA LYS A 498 -0.42 -9.44 -4.13
C LYS A 498 -0.65 -9.35 -5.64
N GLN A 499 -1.89 -9.17 -6.08
CA GLN A 499 -2.22 -9.04 -7.49
C GLN A 499 -1.62 -7.77 -8.12
N ALA A 500 -1.55 -6.68 -7.36
CA ALA A 500 -1.01 -5.39 -7.81
C ALA A 500 0.51 -5.25 -7.63
N MET A 501 1.06 -5.78 -6.53
CA MET A 501 2.43 -5.57 -6.08
C MET A 501 3.33 -6.80 -6.29
N GLY A 502 2.76 -7.96 -6.60
CA GLY A 502 3.48 -9.22 -6.86
C GLY A 502 3.73 -10.10 -5.64
N TYR A 503 3.71 -9.52 -4.44
CA TYR A 503 4.06 -10.18 -3.18
C TYR A 503 2.95 -9.95 -2.13
N PRO A 504 2.61 -10.96 -1.31
CA PRO A 504 1.69 -10.77 -0.19
C PRO A 504 2.34 -9.98 0.96
N LEU A 505 1.51 -9.35 1.79
CA LEU A 505 1.91 -8.75 3.07
C LEU A 505 2.01 -9.80 4.18
N THR A 506 1.49 -11.00 3.95
CA THR A 506 1.58 -12.15 4.87
C THR A 506 2.47 -13.27 4.30
N ILE A 507 3.01 -14.13 5.16
CA ILE A 507 3.77 -15.32 4.74
C ILE A 507 2.87 -16.57 4.70
N ALA A 508 3.45 -17.75 4.47
CA ALA A 508 2.69 -19.01 4.36
C ALA A 508 1.88 -19.41 5.62
N ASN A 509 2.22 -18.87 6.81
CA ASN A 509 1.42 -19.03 8.03
C ASN A 509 0.41 -17.89 8.24
N TYR A 510 0.29 -16.98 7.28
CA TYR A 510 -0.69 -15.90 7.17
C TYR A 510 -0.54 -14.75 8.16
N PHE A 511 0.65 -14.59 8.73
CA PHE A 511 0.99 -13.42 9.53
C PHE A 511 2.01 -12.54 8.80
N PRO A 512 1.93 -11.21 8.98
CA PRO A 512 3.02 -10.30 8.66
C PRO A 512 4.32 -10.68 9.39
N ARG A 513 5.46 -10.43 8.75
CA ARG A 513 6.79 -10.73 9.32
C ARG A 513 7.45 -9.54 9.99
N ASN A 514 6.95 -8.34 9.75
CA ASN A 514 7.47 -7.08 10.31
C ASN A 514 6.36 -6.02 10.43
N ASP A 515 6.65 -4.95 11.17
CA ASP A 515 5.70 -3.86 11.42
C ASP A 515 5.27 -3.13 10.16
N SER A 516 6.13 -3.02 9.13
CA SER A 516 5.76 -2.34 7.89
C SER A 516 4.69 -3.11 7.14
N GLN A 517 4.83 -4.43 7.03
CA GLN A 517 3.82 -5.30 6.44
C GLN A 517 2.51 -5.27 7.24
N LEU A 518 2.61 -5.36 8.58
CA LEU A 518 1.44 -5.30 9.47
C LEU A 518 0.70 -3.97 9.32
N ASN A 519 1.41 -2.84 9.36
CA ASN A 519 0.80 -1.51 9.29
C ASN A 519 0.10 -1.27 7.94
N ILE A 520 0.68 -1.74 6.84
CA ILE A 520 0.05 -1.63 5.51
C ILE A 520 -1.20 -2.51 5.46
N LEU A 521 -1.10 -3.76 5.89
CA LEU A 521 -2.24 -4.69 5.89
C LEU A 521 -3.38 -4.14 6.73
N TRP A 522 -3.08 -3.70 7.95
CA TRP A 522 -4.04 -3.06 8.84
C TRP A 522 -4.67 -1.82 8.22
N HIS A 523 -3.86 -0.87 7.72
CA HIS A 523 -4.37 0.37 7.16
C HIS A 523 -5.29 0.12 5.95
N LEU A 524 -4.89 -0.76 5.04
CA LEU A 524 -5.67 -1.09 3.86
C LEU A 524 -6.97 -1.83 4.23
N THR A 525 -6.96 -2.71 5.22
CA THR A 525 -8.17 -3.42 5.67
C THR A 525 -9.11 -2.51 6.44
N GLU A 526 -8.62 -1.91 7.53
CA GLU A 526 -9.43 -1.18 8.50
C GLU A 526 -9.79 0.23 8.05
N SER A 527 -8.85 0.97 7.47
CA SER A 527 -9.04 2.40 7.15
C SER A 527 -9.48 2.66 5.71
N VAL A 528 -9.33 1.68 4.81
CA VAL A 528 -9.64 1.84 3.38
C VAL A 528 -10.75 0.90 2.96
N PHE A 529 -10.53 -0.41 3.07
CA PHE A 529 -11.41 -1.40 2.45
C PHE A 529 -12.75 -1.55 3.18
N ILE A 530 -12.75 -1.66 4.51
CA ILE A 530 -13.99 -1.76 5.29
C ILE A 530 -14.86 -0.49 5.13
N PRO A 531 -14.35 0.74 5.38
CA PRO A 531 -15.17 1.96 5.30
C PRO A 531 -15.60 2.34 3.88
N SER A 532 -14.95 1.78 2.86
CA SER A 532 -15.38 1.92 1.46
C SER A 532 -16.39 0.86 1.04
N ASN A 533 -17.03 0.20 2.00
CA ASN A 533 -18.01 -0.85 1.77
C ASN A 533 -17.44 -2.02 0.94
N TRP A 534 -16.18 -2.39 1.23
CA TRP A 534 -15.45 -3.48 0.59
C TRP A 534 -15.26 -3.28 -0.92
N SER A 535 -15.00 -2.02 -1.31
CA SER A 535 -14.74 -1.60 -2.69
C SER A 535 -13.37 -2.08 -3.17
N LEU A 536 -13.37 -2.77 -4.31
CA LEU A 536 -12.15 -3.13 -5.03
C LEU A 536 -11.50 -1.88 -5.61
N LYS A 537 -12.31 -0.96 -6.16
CA LYS A 537 -11.82 0.24 -6.83
C LYS A 537 -11.10 1.18 -5.87
N GLU A 538 -11.66 1.45 -4.69
CA GLU A 538 -11.01 2.29 -3.67
C GLU A 538 -9.72 1.65 -3.16
N LEU A 539 -9.72 0.34 -2.93
CA LEU A 539 -8.53 -0.39 -2.52
C LEU A 539 -7.41 -0.28 -3.57
N LEU A 540 -7.72 -0.49 -4.85
CA LEU A 540 -6.76 -0.34 -5.95
C LEU A 540 -6.24 1.09 -6.07
N VAL A 541 -7.11 2.10 -5.96
CA VAL A 541 -6.68 3.51 -5.93
C VAL A 541 -5.63 3.73 -4.84
N LYS A 542 -5.86 3.25 -3.61
CA LYS A 542 -4.91 3.42 -2.51
C LYS A 542 -3.60 2.67 -2.70
N ILE A 543 -3.64 1.45 -3.24
CA ILE A 543 -2.42 0.68 -3.51
C ILE A 543 -1.60 1.35 -4.63
N LEU A 544 -2.23 1.72 -5.73
CA LEU A 544 -1.56 2.23 -6.93
C LEU A 544 -1.09 3.68 -6.79
N THR A 545 -1.66 4.44 -5.87
CA THR A 545 -1.17 5.79 -5.51
C THR A 545 -0.23 5.80 -4.32
N SER A 546 0.07 4.63 -3.74
CA SER A 546 1.01 4.52 -2.61
C SER A 546 2.44 4.85 -3.01
N GLU A 547 3.27 5.18 -2.02
CA GLU A 547 4.69 5.44 -2.24
C GLU A 547 5.50 4.19 -2.62
N TYR A 548 4.89 3.00 -2.62
CA TYR A 548 5.53 1.72 -2.94
C TYR A 548 5.33 1.31 -4.40
N PHE A 549 4.40 1.95 -5.12
CA PHE A 549 4.13 1.70 -6.52
C PHE A 549 4.91 2.67 -7.42
N ASN A 550 5.20 2.27 -8.67
CA ASN A 550 5.88 3.10 -9.67
C ASN A 550 7.23 3.70 -9.22
N ARG A 551 8.10 2.86 -8.68
CA ARG A 551 9.36 3.36 -8.14
C ARG A 551 10.47 3.45 -9.17
N SER A 552 11.37 4.42 -9.00
CA SER A 552 12.54 4.62 -9.84
C SER A 552 13.54 3.46 -9.74
N ALA A 553 14.08 3.03 -10.87
CA ALA A 553 15.13 2.01 -10.90
C ALA A 553 16.37 2.47 -10.09
N PRO A 554 17.13 1.55 -9.45
CA PRO A 554 18.28 1.91 -8.60
C PRO A 554 19.30 2.86 -9.24
N ARG A 555 19.50 2.78 -10.55
CA ARG A 555 20.43 3.65 -11.30
C ARG A 555 20.00 5.12 -11.37
N PHE A 556 18.72 5.40 -11.11
CA PHE A 556 18.11 6.73 -11.14
C PHE A 556 17.63 7.18 -9.76
N ALA A 557 17.48 6.25 -8.81
CA ALA A 557 17.12 6.53 -7.42
C ALA A 557 18.18 7.43 -6.78
N ALA A 558 17.72 8.40 -6.00
CA ALA A 558 18.61 9.40 -5.43
C ALA A 558 18.92 9.03 -3.98
N GLY A 559 19.76 8.01 -3.81
CA GLY A 559 20.21 7.50 -2.51
C GLY A 559 21.70 7.12 -2.52
N THR A 560 22.29 7.04 -1.32
CA THR A 560 23.67 6.54 -1.13
C THR A 560 23.74 5.01 -1.17
N THR A 561 22.59 4.33 -1.05
CA THR A 561 22.45 2.86 -1.09
C THR A 561 21.20 2.45 -1.87
N PRO A 562 21.27 1.36 -2.67
CA PRO A 562 20.09 0.79 -3.32
C PRO A 562 19.14 0.08 -2.34
N TYR A 563 19.58 -0.22 -1.10
CA TYR A 563 18.81 -0.93 -0.06
C TYR A 563 18.30 0.05 1.00
N HIS A 564 17.20 0.73 0.72
CA HIS A 564 16.62 1.74 1.63
C HIS A 564 15.11 1.58 1.82
N LEU A 565 14.52 0.53 1.24
CA LEU A 565 13.10 0.25 1.41
C LEU A 565 12.85 -0.61 2.65
N PRO A 566 11.72 -0.40 3.33
CA PRO A 566 11.25 -1.35 4.33
C PRO A 566 11.05 -2.74 3.70
N MET A 567 11.11 -3.78 4.53
CA MET A 567 11.03 -5.19 4.11
C MET A 567 9.61 -5.62 3.74
N ILE A 568 9.02 -4.96 2.77
CA ILE A 568 7.66 -5.22 2.30
C ILE A 568 7.65 -6.27 1.18
N TYR A 569 8.65 -6.24 0.29
CA TYR A 569 8.72 -7.13 -0.88
C TYR A 569 9.35 -8.48 -0.53
N ASP A 570 10.58 -8.47 0.00
CA ASP A 570 11.24 -9.65 0.55
C ASP A 570 11.35 -9.51 2.07
N PRO A 571 10.42 -10.12 2.82
CA PRO A 571 10.46 -10.06 4.27
C PRO A 571 11.64 -10.83 4.86
N TRP A 572 12.36 -11.66 4.11
CA TRP A 572 13.39 -12.57 4.63
C TRP A 572 14.80 -11.97 4.67
N VAL A 573 14.98 -10.75 4.15
CA VAL A 573 16.28 -10.08 4.10
C VAL A 573 16.85 -9.76 5.49
N ASP A 574 16.01 -9.62 6.52
CA ASP A 574 16.47 -9.31 7.88
C ASP A 574 17.37 -10.40 8.46
N ALA A 575 18.63 -10.06 8.71
CA ALA A 575 19.59 -10.98 9.30
C ALA A 575 19.32 -11.20 10.79
N ASP A 576 19.39 -12.48 11.21
CA ASP A 576 19.15 -12.89 12.59
C ASP A 576 20.12 -12.18 13.57
N PRO A 577 19.60 -11.38 14.52
CA PRO A 577 20.43 -10.60 15.45
C PRO A 577 21.25 -11.47 16.40
N ARG A 578 20.97 -12.78 16.48
CA ARG A 578 21.69 -13.74 17.32
C ARG A 578 22.91 -14.32 16.62
N VAL A 579 23.07 -14.11 15.30
CA VAL A 579 24.09 -14.78 14.47
C VAL A 579 25.17 -13.79 14.01
N PRO A 580 26.48 -14.11 14.14
CA PRO A 580 27.54 -13.26 13.61
C PRO A 580 27.45 -13.08 12.08
N PRO A 581 27.76 -11.88 11.54
CA PRO A 581 28.37 -10.76 12.22
C PRO A 581 27.40 -9.83 12.95
N VAL A 582 26.08 -10.02 12.82
CA VAL A 582 25.07 -9.12 13.42
C VAL A 582 25.15 -9.14 14.95
N SER A 583 25.41 -10.31 15.54
CA SER A 583 25.60 -10.43 16.99
C SER A 583 26.97 -9.97 17.50
N GLU A 584 27.88 -9.48 16.64
CA GLU A 584 29.19 -8.97 17.05
C GLU A 584 29.08 -7.55 17.63
N ALA A 585 29.78 -7.30 18.73
CA ALA A 585 29.81 -5.98 19.35
C ALA A 585 30.45 -4.94 18.41
N GLY A 586 29.70 -3.89 18.09
CA GLY A 586 30.12 -2.85 17.15
C GLY A 586 29.65 -3.04 15.70
N TYR A 587 28.82 -4.06 15.44
CA TYR A 587 28.07 -4.14 14.19
C TYR A 587 27.17 -2.91 14.02
N ASP A 588 27.27 -2.27 12.86
CA ASP A 588 26.45 -1.12 12.48
C ASP A 588 25.53 -1.52 11.31
N PRO A 589 24.21 -1.70 11.54
CA PRO A 589 23.25 -2.04 10.50
C PRO A 589 23.24 -1.03 9.34
N SER A 590 23.49 0.26 9.60
CA SER A 590 23.50 1.29 8.57
C SER A 590 24.63 1.14 7.56
N SER A 591 25.72 0.47 7.95
CA SER A 591 26.84 0.13 7.07
C SER A 591 26.62 -1.16 6.26
N ASN A 592 25.56 -1.92 6.57
CA ASN A 592 25.19 -3.17 5.90
C ASN A 592 23.69 -3.20 5.56
N PRO A 593 23.15 -2.19 4.86
CA PRO A 593 21.71 -2.08 4.65
C PRO A 593 21.11 -3.24 3.83
N GLN A 594 21.93 -3.94 3.03
CA GLN A 594 21.50 -5.08 2.21
C GLN A 594 21.07 -6.34 2.97
N VAL A 595 21.23 -6.39 4.29
CA VAL A 595 20.77 -7.50 5.14
C VAL A 595 19.73 -7.05 6.17
N HIS A 596 19.13 -5.87 5.95
CA HIS A 596 18.10 -5.30 6.82
C HIS A 596 17.00 -4.54 6.05
N ASN A 597 17.23 -4.18 4.78
CA ASN A 597 16.31 -3.42 3.95
C ASN A 597 16.15 -4.08 2.58
N ASN A 598 14.99 -3.89 1.95
CA ASN A 598 14.82 -4.24 0.55
C ASN A 598 15.51 -3.23 -0.37
N ALA A 599 16.00 -3.73 -1.49
CA ALA A 599 16.33 -2.93 -2.65
C ALA A 599 15.10 -2.74 -3.54
N MET A 600 15.15 -1.71 -4.40
CA MET A 600 14.12 -1.51 -5.43
C MET A 600 13.94 -2.72 -6.35
N SER A 601 15.02 -3.47 -6.59
CA SER A 601 14.98 -4.69 -7.40
C SER A 601 14.17 -5.81 -6.77
N ASP A 602 13.95 -5.78 -5.45
CA ASP A 602 13.20 -6.82 -4.75
C ASP A 602 11.69 -6.71 -5.04
N GLY A 603 11.22 -5.56 -5.55
CA GLY A 603 9.86 -5.37 -6.04
C GLY A 603 9.60 -5.90 -7.47
N ILE A 604 10.63 -6.40 -8.15
CA ILE A 604 10.49 -6.98 -9.50
C ILE A 604 9.87 -8.36 -9.39
N HIS A 605 8.70 -8.53 -9.99
CA HIS A 605 7.95 -9.77 -9.98
C HIS A 605 7.46 -10.11 -11.38
N ARG A 606 7.05 -11.37 -11.58
CA ARG A 606 6.41 -11.80 -12.81
C ARG A 606 4.93 -11.45 -12.79
N TYR A 607 4.38 -11.05 -13.94
CA TYR A 607 2.93 -11.01 -14.13
C TYR A 607 2.28 -12.39 -13.90
N THR A 608 0.99 -12.41 -13.56
CA THR A 608 0.23 -13.66 -13.42
C THR A 608 0.07 -14.35 -14.77
N ALA A 609 -0.18 -15.67 -14.75
CA ALA A 609 -0.43 -16.46 -15.96
C ALA A 609 -1.52 -15.83 -16.85
N HIS A 610 -2.65 -15.45 -16.25
CA HIS A 610 -3.74 -14.79 -16.96
C HIS A 610 -3.32 -13.42 -17.56
N ASN A 611 -2.55 -12.60 -16.85
CA ASN A 611 -2.08 -11.31 -17.38
C ASN A 611 -1.11 -11.50 -18.57
N LEU A 612 -0.20 -12.48 -18.51
CA LEU A 612 0.69 -12.80 -19.62
C LEU A 612 -0.08 -13.25 -20.87
N LEU A 613 -1.04 -14.16 -20.69
CA LEU A 613 -1.88 -14.67 -21.78
C LEU A 613 -2.82 -13.59 -22.33
N SER A 614 -3.48 -12.81 -21.49
CA SER A 614 -4.35 -11.71 -21.96
C SER A 614 -3.52 -10.62 -22.65
N SER A 615 -2.31 -10.33 -22.18
CA SER A 615 -1.40 -9.37 -22.83
C SER A 615 -1.04 -9.79 -24.26
N ILE A 616 -0.62 -11.05 -24.47
CA ILE A 616 -0.27 -11.51 -25.83
C ILE A 616 -1.52 -11.66 -26.70
N ASN A 617 -2.63 -12.19 -26.16
CA ASN A 617 -3.84 -12.39 -26.93
C ASN A 617 -4.44 -11.05 -27.36
N SER A 618 -4.50 -10.08 -26.45
CA SER A 618 -4.92 -8.71 -26.77
C SER A 618 -3.99 -8.04 -27.78
N ALA A 619 -2.68 -8.29 -27.75
CA ALA A 619 -1.74 -7.64 -28.66
C ALA A 619 -1.83 -8.24 -30.06
N LEU A 620 -1.93 -9.57 -30.18
CA LEU A 620 -1.95 -10.27 -31.46
C LEU A 620 -3.35 -10.43 -32.07
N ASP A 621 -4.40 -9.95 -31.42
CA ASP A 621 -5.80 -10.18 -31.80
C ASP A 621 -6.20 -11.66 -31.76
N TRP A 622 -5.66 -12.39 -30.77
CA TRP A 622 -6.04 -13.77 -30.53
C TRP A 622 -7.23 -13.82 -29.53
N PRO A 623 -8.05 -14.89 -29.57
CA PRO A 623 -9.17 -15.04 -28.64
C PRO A 623 -8.70 -15.02 -27.18
N GLU A 624 -9.44 -14.34 -26.30
CA GLU A 624 -9.14 -14.32 -24.86
C GLU A 624 -9.04 -15.74 -24.26
N PRO A 625 -8.14 -15.97 -23.28
CA PRO A 625 -8.01 -17.25 -22.60
C PRO A 625 -9.33 -17.70 -21.97
N GLN A 626 -9.63 -19.00 -22.08
CA GLN A 626 -10.80 -19.55 -21.41
C GLN A 626 -10.52 -19.76 -19.93
N ARG A 627 -11.40 -19.28 -19.05
CA ARG A 627 -11.33 -19.52 -17.60
C ARG A 627 -11.09 -20.99 -17.24
N PHE A 628 -11.65 -21.90 -18.02
CA PHE A 628 -11.41 -23.34 -17.92
C PHE A 628 -10.66 -23.79 -19.17
N PRO A 629 -9.33 -23.93 -19.11
CA PRO A 629 -8.55 -24.26 -20.29
C PRO A 629 -8.90 -25.66 -20.82
N PRO A 630 -8.99 -25.82 -22.15
CA PRO A 630 -9.20 -27.13 -22.75
C PRO A 630 -7.96 -28.03 -22.57
N ALA A 631 -8.17 -29.34 -22.67
CA ALA A 631 -7.07 -30.31 -22.64
C ALA A 631 -6.16 -30.23 -23.88
N THR A 632 -6.68 -29.71 -25.00
CA THR A 632 -5.97 -29.53 -26.27
C THR A 632 -6.48 -28.25 -26.94
N GLY A 633 -5.62 -27.50 -27.60
CA GLY A 633 -5.98 -26.25 -28.28
C GLY A 633 -5.06 -25.11 -27.84
N TYR A 634 -5.56 -23.89 -27.88
CA TYR A 634 -4.81 -22.72 -27.43
C TYR A 634 -5.72 -21.74 -26.65
N PRO A 635 -5.25 -21.21 -25.50
CA PRO A 635 -4.24 -21.83 -24.64
C PRO A 635 -4.76 -23.17 -24.12
N ASP A 636 -3.88 -24.15 -23.88
CA ASP A 636 -4.27 -25.42 -23.27
C ASP A 636 -3.90 -25.49 -21.78
N SER A 637 -4.46 -26.49 -21.09
CA SER A 637 -4.25 -26.67 -19.66
C SER A 637 -2.81 -27.01 -19.26
N ASN A 638 -1.97 -27.49 -20.19
CA ASN A 638 -0.56 -27.79 -19.91
C ASN A 638 0.26 -26.51 -19.89
N LEU A 639 0.06 -25.64 -20.89
CA LEU A 639 0.66 -24.31 -20.92
C LEU A 639 0.29 -23.54 -19.67
N GLU A 640 -1.00 -23.42 -19.35
CA GLU A 640 -1.48 -22.69 -18.18
C GLU A 640 -0.90 -23.24 -16.87
N ARG A 641 -0.82 -24.57 -16.71
CA ARG A 641 -0.15 -25.17 -15.56
C ARG A 641 1.33 -24.80 -15.49
N ALA A 642 2.04 -24.93 -16.61
CA ALA A 642 3.48 -24.68 -16.68
C ALA A 642 3.82 -23.23 -16.35
N ILE A 643 2.99 -22.28 -16.79
CA ILE A 643 3.17 -20.86 -16.46
C ILE A 643 2.52 -20.48 -15.13
N GLY A 644 2.12 -21.43 -14.29
CA GLY A 644 1.72 -21.18 -12.91
C GLY A 644 0.27 -20.71 -12.70
N GLN A 645 -0.66 -21.01 -13.61
CA GLN A 645 -2.09 -20.82 -13.37
C GLN A 645 -2.57 -21.75 -12.25
N TYR A 646 -3.42 -21.26 -11.35
CA TYR A 646 -4.09 -22.13 -10.37
C TYR A 646 -5.09 -23.04 -11.09
N LEU A 647 -4.93 -24.36 -10.99
CA LEU A 647 -5.88 -25.32 -11.58
C LEU A 647 -6.62 -26.15 -10.53
N SER A 648 -5.98 -26.47 -9.41
CA SER A 648 -6.54 -27.28 -8.32
C SER A 648 -5.65 -27.18 -7.07
N ASP A 649 -6.07 -27.73 -5.93
CA ASP A 649 -5.22 -27.79 -4.72
C ASP A 649 -3.91 -28.55 -4.97
N SER A 650 -3.92 -29.56 -5.85
CA SER A 650 -2.74 -30.30 -6.30
C SER A 650 -1.90 -29.56 -7.35
N SER A 651 -2.35 -28.41 -7.82
CA SER A 651 -1.68 -27.55 -8.80
C SER A 651 -1.98 -26.09 -8.46
N ALA A 652 -1.40 -25.67 -7.34
CA ALA A 652 -1.73 -24.44 -6.62
C ALA A 652 -1.29 -23.13 -7.31
N GLY A 653 -0.75 -23.21 -8.53
CA GLY A 653 -0.23 -22.07 -9.29
C GLY A 653 1.05 -21.47 -8.70
N SER A 654 1.70 -20.60 -9.47
CA SER A 654 2.89 -19.85 -9.07
C SER A 654 3.01 -18.56 -9.90
N THR A 655 3.64 -17.54 -9.32
CA THR A 655 4.11 -16.35 -10.02
C THR A 655 5.64 -16.32 -10.10
N SER A 656 6.33 -17.43 -9.78
CA SER A 656 7.76 -17.57 -10.02
C SER A 656 8.06 -17.73 -11.51
N THR A 657 9.25 -17.27 -11.90
CA THR A 657 9.82 -17.53 -13.22
C THR A 657 10.78 -18.70 -13.10
N ASP A 658 10.30 -19.91 -13.38
CA ASP A 658 11.13 -21.10 -13.43
C ASP A 658 11.49 -21.50 -14.87
N PHE A 659 12.49 -22.35 -15.01
CA PHE A 659 12.98 -22.80 -16.33
C PHE A 659 11.93 -23.58 -17.12
N GLN A 660 11.05 -24.35 -16.45
CA GLN A 660 10.01 -25.13 -17.13
C GLN A 660 8.91 -24.25 -17.70
N ALA A 661 8.52 -23.20 -16.95
CA ALA A 661 7.59 -22.18 -17.40
C ALA A 661 8.10 -21.47 -18.65
N LEU A 662 9.36 -21.04 -18.65
CA LEU A 662 9.99 -20.38 -19.79
C LEU A 662 10.07 -21.30 -21.01
N LEU A 663 10.51 -22.55 -20.86
CA LEU A 663 10.56 -23.52 -21.96
C LEU A 663 9.19 -23.84 -22.55
N HIS A 664 8.15 -24.00 -21.70
CA HIS A 664 6.80 -24.25 -22.21
C HIS A 664 6.26 -23.02 -22.94
N TRP A 665 6.48 -21.82 -22.41
CA TRP A 665 6.10 -20.59 -23.09
C TRP A 665 6.80 -20.45 -24.44
N GLU A 666 8.12 -20.68 -24.51
CA GLU A 666 8.88 -20.66 -25.77
C GLU A 666 8.37 -21.72 -26.75
N SER A 667 8.01 -22.92 -26.28
CA SER A 667 7.51 -23.99 -27.15
C SER A 667 6.20 -23.64 -27.86
N VAL A 668 5.39 -22.77 -27.25
CA VAL A 668 4.10 -22.34 -27.80
C VAL A 668 4.24 -21.02 -28.55
N HIS A 669 4.97 -20.07 -27.99
CA HIS A 669 5.00 -18.69 -28.47
C HIS A 669 6.32 -18.26 -29.12
N GLY A 670 7.35 -19.10 -29.10
CA GLY A 670 8.72 -18.69 -29.44
C GLY A 670 8.92 -18.24 -30.89
N VAL A 671 7.99 -18.60 -31.77
CA VAL A 671 7.93 -18.11 -33.16
C VAL A 671 6.77 -17.15 -33.43
N CYS A 672 5.92 -16.87 -32.43
CA CYS A 672 4.73 -15.98 -32.54
C CYS A 672 3.88 -16.30 -33.78
N ASP A 673 3.70 -17.59 -34.03
CA ASP A 673 2.90 -18.07 -35.15
C ASP A 673 1.43 -18.21 -34.73
N LYS A 674 0.53 -18.07 -35.70
CA LYS A 674 -0.91 -18.21 -35.43
C LYS A 674 -1.20 -19.59 -34.88
N ASN A 675 -1.95 -19.63 -33.80
CA ASN A 675 -2.49 -20.90 -33.31
C ASN A 675 -3.57 -21.43 -34.28
N GLY A 676 -3.85 -22.73 -34.24
CA GLY A 676 -4.77 -23.39 -35.19
C GLY A 676 -6.24 -22.93 -35.14
N VAL A 677 -6.61 -22.02 -34.24
CA VAL A 677 -7.96 -21.42 -34.16
C VAL A 677 -8.02 -19.98 -34.71
N VAL A 678 -6.88 -19.36 -34.99
CA VAL A 678 -6.77 -17.99 -35.51
C VAL A 678 -6.51 -18.02 -37.02
N GLY A 679 -7.42 -17.44 -37.80
CA GLY A 679 -7.28 -17.37 -39.27
C GLY A 679 -6.38 -16.22 -39.74
N SER A 680 -6.52 -15.05 -39.11
CA SER A 680 -5.72 -13.84 -39.34
C SER A 680 -5.45 -13.18 -37.99
N ASP A 681 -4.27 -12.59 -37.82
CA ASP A 681 -3.84 -11.92 -36.59
C ASP A 681 -3.24 -10.52 -36.87
N TRP A 682 -2.85 -9.80 -35.82
CA TRP A 682 -2.29 -8.45 -35.94
C TRP A 682 -1.05 -8.39 -36.85
N ILE A 683 -0.21 -9.43 -36.90
CA ILE A 683 0.96 -9.45 -37.78
C ILE A 683 0.54 -9.53 -39.25
N ASP A 684 -0.52 -10.28 -39.57
CA ASP A 684 -1.09 -10.30 -40.93
C ASP A 684 -1.63 -8.91 -41.35
N ASP A 685 -2.22 -8.18 -40.41
CA ASP A 685 -2.68 -6.81 -40.63
C ASP A 685 -1.50 -5.86 -40.86
N VAL A 686 -0.41 -6.01 -40.10
CA VAL A 686 0.85 -5.29 -40.36
C VAL A 686 1.34 -5.57 -41.78
N MET A 687 1.40 -6.83 -42.19
CA MET A 687 1.84 -7.21 -43.54
C MET A 687 0.96 -6.59 -44.63
N THR A 688 -0.36 -6.57 -44.41
CA THR A 688 -1.32 -5.95 -45.33
C THR A 688 -1.09 -4.44 -45.46
N GLN A 689 -0.86 -3.75 -44.34
CA GLN A 689 -0.63 -2.31 -44.34
C GLN A 689 0.75 -1.93 -44.89
N VAL A 690 1.79 -2.74 -44.68
CA VAL A 690 3.11 -2.55 -45.29
C VAL A 690 3.02 -2.57 -46.81
N ALA A 691 2.28 -3.51 -47.39
CA ALA A 691 2.10 -3.61 -48.83
C ALA A 691 1.35 -2.40 -49.45
N GLY A 692 0.47 -1.77 -48.65
CA GLY A 692 -0.33 -0.61 -49.05
C GLY A 692 0.26 0.75 -48.66
N PHE A 693 1.42 0.80 -47.99
CA PHE A 693 1.94 2.03 -47.40
C PHE A 693 2.41 3.03 -48.47
N GLY A 694 1.78 4.21 -48.50
CA GLY A 694 2.08 5.29 -49.45
C GLY A 694 2.52 6.61 -48.79
N GLY A 695 3.00 6.57 -47.53
CA GLY A 695 3.26 7.76 -46.72
C GLY A 695 4.36 8.70 -47.23
N GLY A 696 4.26 9.98 -46.87
CA GLY A 696 5.24 11.03 -47.17
C GLY A 696 6.54 10.82 -46.39
N GLY A 697 7.52 10.16 -47.01
CA GLY A 697 8.81 9.83 -46.37
C GLY A 697 9.58 8.70 -47.07
N GLY A 698 8.97 8.04 -48.06
CA GLY A 698 9.54 6.85 -48.71
C GLY A 698 8.95 5.55 -48.12
N PRO A 699 9.37 4.39 -48.65
CA PRO A 699 8.89 3.10 -48.14
C PRO A 699 9.20 2.91 -46.66
N LEU A 700 8.46 2.01 -46.00
CA LEU A 700 8.78 1.58 -44.64
C LEU A 700 10.08 0.78 -44.65
N THR A 701 10.93 1.06 -43.68
CA THR A 701 12.20 0.37 -43.49
C THR A 701 12.07 -0.77 -42.47
N LEU A 702 13.08 -1.65 -42.38
CA LEU A 702 13.13 -2.67 -41.33
C LEU A 702 13.23 -2.05 -39.92
N GLU A 703 13.85 -0.88 -39.80
CA GLU A 703 13.87 -0.07 -38.58
C GLU A 703 12.43 0.31 -38.17
N ASP A 704 11.64 0.82 -39.11
CA ASP A 704 10.27 1.26 -38.85
C ASP A 704 9.37 0.12 -38.36
N LEU A 705 9.52 -1.08 -38.94
CA LEU A 705 8.78 -2.26 -38.50
C LEU A 705 9.26 -2.79 -37.15
N THR A 706 10.57 -2.67 -36.87
CA THR A 706 11.11 -3.04 -35.56
C THR A 706 10.59 -2.11 -34.47
N VAL A 707 10.59 -0.79 -34.72
CA VAL A 707 10.01 0.22 -33.82
C VAL A 707 8.53 -0.07 -33.57
N LEU A 708 7.76 -0.34 -34.63
CA LEU A 708 6.34 -0.70 -34.53
C LEU A 708 6.11 -1.94 -33.64
N LEU A 709 6.84 -3.03 -33.86
CA LEU A 709 6.66 -4.26 -33.08
C LEU A 709 7.03 -4.06 -31.60
N LYS A 710 8.17 -3.41 -31.34
CA LYS A 710 8.62 -3.15 -29.96
C LYS A 710 7.66 -2.21 -29.22
N ASP A 711 7.24 -1.14 -29.87
CA ASP A 711 6.24 -0.22 -29.33
C ASP A 711 4.92 -0.94 -29.03
N TRP A 712 4.42 -1.79 -29.93
CA TRP A 712 3.15 -2.47 -29.71
C TRP A 712 3.20 -3.53 -28.60
N LEU A 713 4.26 -4.33 -28.53
CA LEU A 713 4.33 -5.49 -27.62
C LEU A 713 4.83 -5.14 -26.20
N ILE A 714 5.79 -4.21 -26.09
CA ILE A 714 6.43 -3.86 -24.82
C ILE A 714 6.37 -2.36 -24.52
N SER A 715 5.65 -1.60 -25.35
CA SER A 715 5.42 -0.16 -25.15
C SER A 715 6.70 0.67 -25.15
N ASP A 716 7.78 0.21 -25.79
CA ASP A 716 9.05 0.94 -25.93
C ASP A 716 9.69 0.65 -27.30
N GLY A 717 9.52 1.58 -28.24
CA GLY A 717 10.08 1.49 -29.59
C GLY A 717 11.56 1.84 -29.71
N THR A 718 12.29 2.13 -28.62
CA THR A 718 13.69 2.55 -28.72
C THR A 718 14.60 1.43 -29.24
N ILE A 719 15.55 1.76 -30.13
CA ILE A 719 16.60 0.83 -30.58
C ILE A 719 17.93 1.35 -30.06
N ALA A 720 18.60 0.58 -29.20
CA ALA A 720 19.86 0.99 -28.61
C ALA A 720 21.00 0.97 -29.64
N THR A 721 21.64 2.12 -29.86
CA THR A 721 22.82 2.27 -30.73
C THR A 721 24.13 2.37 -29.94
N THR A 722 24.08 2.18 -28.63
CA THR A 722 25.25 2.17 -27.74
C THR A 722 25.39 0.78 -27.16
N VAL A 723 26.60 0.21 -27.26
CA VAL A 723 26.92 -1.11 -26.69
C VAL A 723 26.82 -1.03 -25.16
N PRO A 724 25.95 -1.80 -24.51
CA PRO A 724 25.94 -1.89 -23.05
C PRO A 724 27.25 -2.46 -22.51
N ASP A 725 27.67 -2.06 -21.31
CA ASP A 725 28.97 -2.44 -20.72
C ASP A 725 29.22 -3.96 -20.64
N SER A 726 28.15 -4.77 -20.67
CA SER A 726 28.18 -6.23 -20.59
C SER A 726 28.04 -6.97 -21.93
N LEU A 727 27.88 -6.25 -23.05
CA LEU A 727 27.61 -6.86 -24.36
C LEU A 727 28.69 -6.50 -25.40
N LEU A 728 28.74 -7.26 -26.48
CA LEU A 728 29.75 -7.11 -27.55
C LEU A 728 29.26 -6.25 -28.74
N GLN A 729 27.95 -6.09 -28.88
CA GLN A 729 27.29 -5.37 -29.97
C GLN A 729 26.12 -4.56 -29.41
N ASP A 730 25.80 -3.47 -30.09
CA ASP A 730 24.57 -2.71 -29.86
C ASP A 730 23.37 -3.43 -30.48
N GLU A 731 22.17 -3.04 -30.03
CA GLU A 731 20.92 -3.68 -30.45
C GLU A 731 20.67 -3.50 -31.96
N ALA A 732 20.95 -2.31 -32.50
CA ALA A 732 20.78 -2.02 -33.92
C ALA A 732 21.59 -2.98 -34.81
N THR A 733 22.82 -3.29 -34.41
CA THR A 733 23.70 -4.25 -35.09
C THR A 733 23.14 -5.67 -35.02
N VAL A 734 22.69 -6.12 -33.84
CA VAL A 734 22.10 -7.46 -33.66
C VAL A 734 20.84 -7.63 -34.50
N LEU A 735 19.99 -6.60 -34.57
CA LEU A 735 18.78 -6.62 -35.40
C LEU A 735 19.10 -6.65 -36.90
N ALA A 736 20.08 -5.87 -37.36
CA ALA A 736 20.52 -5.92 -38.76
C ALA A 736 21.04 -7.31 -39.16
N ASP A 737 21.82 -7.95 -38.29
CA ASP A 737 22.29 -9.32 -38.47
C ASP A 737 21.13 -10.33 -38.48
N TYR A 738 20.13 -10.14 -37.61
CA TYR A 738 18.92 -10.98 -37.56
C TYR A 738 18.11 -10.93 -38.86
N PHE A 739 17.87 -9.73 -39.40
CA PHE A 739 17.20 -9.57 -40.68
C PHE A 739 18.08 -9.97 -41.88
N GLY A 740 19.41 -10.02 -41.69
CA GLY A 740 20.38 -10.25 -42.76
C GLY A 740 20.47 -9.08 -43.73
N SER A 741 20.11 -7.87 -43.30
CA SER A 741 20.06 -6.63 -44.09
C SER A 741 20.14 -5.41 -43.16
N ALA A 742 20.61 -4.28 -43.68
CA ALA A 742 20.68 -3.05 -42.89
C ALA A 742 19.27 -2.57 -42.50
N LEU A 743 19.10 -2.00 -41.31
CA LEU A 743 17.77 -1.60 -40.82
C LEU A 743 17.07 -0.53 -41.68
N ASN A 744 17.84 0.31 -42.37
CA ASN A 744 17.31 1.30 -43.32
C ASN A 744 16.88 0.71 -44.68
N THR A 745 16.93 -0.61 -44.86
CA THR A 745 16.48 -1.29 -46.08
C THR A 745 14.95 -1.23 -46.19
N ASP A 746 14.43 -1.02 -47.41
CA ASP A 746 13.00 -1.09 -47.71
C ASP A 746 12.44 -2.48 -47.34
N ALA A 747 11.53 -2.51 -46.37
CA ALA A 747 10.96 -3.73 -45.83
C ALA A 747 10.23 -4.56 -46.90
N SER A 748 9.59 -3.90 -47.88
CA SER A 748 8.86 -4.57 -48.97
C SER A 748 9.76 -5.41 -49.88
N THR A 749 11.08 -5.19 -49.83
CA THR A 749 12.07 -5.92 -50.63
C THR A 749 12.65 -7.15 -49.93
N LEU A 750 12.40 -7.31 -48.63
CA LEU A 750 12.93 -8.43 -47.86
C LEU A 750 12.11 -9.71 -48.11
N ALA A 751 12.78 -10.79 -48.51
CA ALA A 751 12.16 -12.10 -48.62
C ALA A 751 11.80 -12.66 -47.22
N ASN A 752 10.66 -13.33 -47.11
CA ASN A 752 10.16 -13.93 -45.86
C ASN A 752 10.04 -12.90 -44.72
N LEU A 753 9.64 -11.67 -45.04
CA LEU A 753 9.46 -10.61 -44.04
C LEU A 753 8.52 -11.04 -42.90
N GLU A 754 7.39 -11.68 -43.22
CA GLU A 754 6.44 -12.17 -42.22
C GLU A 754 7.10 -13.11 -41.21
N ASP A 755 7.80 -14.14 -41.67
CA ASP A 755 8.52 -15.09 -40.79
C ASP A 755 9.53 -14.38 -39.88
N LYS A 756 10.19 -13.32 -40.38
CA LYS A 756 11.13 -12.50 -39.59
C LYS A 756 10.43 -11.63 -38.56
N LEU A 757 9.27 -11.06 -38.89
CA LEU A 757 8.48 -10.28 -37.93
C LEU A 757 7.88 -11.19 -36.84
N ARG A 758 7.37 -12.37 -37.22
CA ARG A 758 6.90 -13.39 -36.27
C ARG A 758 8.02 -13.85 -35.35
N GLY A 759 9.19 -14.18 -35.89
CA GLY A 759 10.35 -14.53 -35.07
C GLY A 759 10.80 -13.40 -34.13
N LEU A 760 10.77 -12.13 -34.58
CA LEU A 760 11.07 -10.99 -33.71
C LEU A 760 10.01 -10.80 -32.61
N CYS A 761 8.71 -10.93 -32.94
CA CYS A 761 7.63 -10.97 -31.95
C CYS A 761 7.88 -12.04 -30.89
N GLY A 762 8.24 -13.26 -31.33
CA GLY A 762 8.57 -14.38 -30.44
C GLY A 762 9.69 -14.06 -29.46
N VAL A 763 10.73 -13.32 -29.90
CA VAL A 763 11.79 -12.83 -29.01
C VAL A 763 11.25 -11.79 -28.03
N MET A 764 10.46 -10.81 -28.49
CA MET A 764 9.96 -9.72 -27.64
C MET A 764 9.08 -10.23 -26.48
N ILE A 765 8.19 -11.17 -26.73
CA ILE A 765 7.29 -11.75 -25.70
C ILE A 765 7.99 -12.71 -24.73
N GLN A 766 9.29 -12.94 -24.91
CA GLN A 766 10.17 -13.68 -24.00
C GLN A 766 11.11 -12.76 -23.22
N THR A 767 11.06 -11.45 -23.46
CA THR A 767 11.90 -10.49 -22.75
C THR A 767 11.41 -10.26 -21.32
N PRO A 768 12.31 -9.84 -20.41
CA PRO A 768 11.93 -9.33 -19.10
C PRO A 768 10.90 -8.20 -19.15
N ASP A 769 10.96 -7.31 -20.16
CA ASP A 769 10.00 -6.20 -20.30
C ASP A 769 8.56 -6.68 -20.56
N PHE A 770 8.42 -7.84 -21.19
CA PHE A 770 7.12 -8.48 -21.35
C PHE A 770 6.68 -9.22 -20.07
N TRP A 771 7.58 -10.03 -19.49
CA TRP A 771 7.26 -10.95 -18.39
C TRP A 771 7.20 -10.34 -17.00
N LEU A 772 7.98 -9.29 -16.76
CA LEU A 772 8.21 -8.74 -15.42
C LEU A 772 7.57 -7.37 -15.23
N ALA A 773 7.19 -7.10 -13.99
CA ALA A 773 6.62 -5.88 -13.48
C ALA A 773 7.53 -5.25 -12.40
N GLY A 774 7.15 -4.11 -11.85
CA GLY A 774 7.82 -3.44 -10.73
C GLY A 774 8.89 -2.42 -11.13
N ILE A 775 9.45 -2.52 -12.33
CA ILE A 775 10.29 -1.47 -12.94
C ILE A 775 9.94 -1.38 -14.42
N ALA A 776 9.55 -0.18 -14.87
CA ALA A 776 9.27 0.08 -16.29
C ALA A 776 10.11 1.24 -16.83
N PRO A 777 10.39 1.28 -18.15
CA PRO A 777 11.10 2.39 -18.75
C PRO A 777 10.40 3.73 -18.49
N THR A 778 11.18 4.82 -18.42
CA THR A 778 10.69 6.17 -18.10
C THR A 778 10.56 7.07 -19.33
N ALA A 779 11.15 6.67 -20.47
CA ALA A 779 11.06 7.39 -21.74
C ALA A 779 9.95 6.80 -22.61
N ILE A 780 9.33 7.63 -23.45
CA ILE A 780 8.22 7.20 -24.32
C ILE A 780 8.69 6.42 -25.56
N GLY A 781 9.88 6.74 -26.08
CA GLY A 781 10.41 6.16 -27.32
C GLY A 781 10.02 6.94 -28.58
N PRO A 782 10.50 6.52 -29.77
CA PRO A 782 10.14 7.14 -31.04
C PRO A 782 8.70 6.78 -31.44
N GLU A 783 8.00 7.74 -32.05
CA GLU A 783 6.68 7.51 -32.65
C GLU A 783 6.81 6.59 -33.89
N PRO A 784 6.06 5.47 -33.98
CA PRO A 784 6.09 4.59 -35.15
C PRO A 784 5.56 5.28 -36.42
N ARG A 785 6.24 5.11 -37.55
CA ARG A 785 5.78 5.64 -38.86
C ARG A 785 4.54 4.94 -39.42
N LEU A 786 4.27 3.74 -38.94
CA LEU A 786 3.08 2.95 -39.25
C LEU A 786 2.40 2.59 -37.93
N ARG A 787 1.08 2.76 -37.87
CA ARG A 787 0.24 2.38 -36.72
C ARG A 787 -0.77 1.33 -37.17
N VAL A 788 -0.81 0.21 -36.46
CA VAL A 788 -1.75 -0.91 -36.71
C VAL A 788 -2.42 -1.26 -35.40
N CYS A 789 -3.75 -1.35 -35.39
CA CYS A 789 -4.54 -1.56 -34.17
C CYS A 789 -5.59 -2.66 -34.39
N ASN A 790 -5.94 -3.36 -33.30
CA ASN A 790 -7.02 -4.36 -33.26
C ASN A 790 -8.40 -3.69 -33.13
N GLY A 791 -8.73 -2.78 -34.05
CA GLY A 791 -9.94 -1.96 -34.02
C GLY A 791 -9.78 -0.60 -33.30
N VAL A 792 -10.92 0.00 -32.93
CA VAL A 792 -10.99 1.29 -32.21
C VAL A 792 -11.03 1.05 -30.68
N PRO A 793 -10.49 1.98 -29.87
CA PRO A 793 -9.77 3.21 -30.27
C PRO A 793 -8.34 2.93 -30.75
N CYS A 794 -7.85 3.68 -31.75
CA CYS A 794 -6.52 3.44 -32.35
C CYS A 794 -5.59 4.66 -32.28
N SER A 795 -6.13 5.85 -32.50
CA SER A 795 -5.42 7.13 -32.44
C SER A 795 -5.46 7.76 -31.05
N TYR A 796 -4.52 8.67 -30.77
CA TYR A 796 -4.50 9.48 -29.55
C TYR A 796 -5.87 10.06 -29.19
N GLN A 797 -6.52 10.71 -30.17
CA GLN A 797 -7.79 11.39 -29.95
C GLN A 797 -8.93 10.41 -29.66
N GLU A 798 -8.96 9.26 -30.34
CA GLU A 798 -9.95 8.22 -30.07
C GLU A 798 -9.77 7.67 -28.66
N ILE A 799 -8.53 7.38 -28.24
CA ILE A 799 -8.21 6.88 -26.89
C ILE A 799 -8.64 7.90 -25.83
N CYS A 800 -8.32 9.18 -26.01
CA CYS A 800 -8.76 10.23 -25.10
C CYS A 800 -10.30 10.35 -25.05
N ASN A 801 -10.97 10.30 -26.21
CA ASN A 801 -12.42 10.40 -26.29
C ASN A 801 -13.14 9.21 -25.67
N ASP A 802 -12.51 8.03 -25.67
CA ASP A 802 -13.04 6.82 -25.06
C ASP A 802 -13.12 6.96 -23.53
N LEU A 803 -12.06 7.49 -22.91
CA LEU A 803 -12.00 7.74 -21.46
C LEU A 803 -12.71 9.02 -21.01
N LYS A 804 -12.95 9.95 -21.92
CA LYS A 804 -13.54 11.26 -21.63
C LYS A 804 -14.84 11.20 -20.82
N PRO A 805 -15.84 10.34 -21.12
CA PRO A 805 -17.07 10.27 -20.32
C PRO A 805 -16.82 9.88 -18.86
N ALA A 806 -15.91 8.94 -18.62
CA ALA A 806 -15.54 8.53 -17.26
C ALA A 806 -14.83 9.67 -16.51
N ILE A 807 -13.89 10.35 -17.18
CA ILE A 807 -13.15 11.48 -16.59
C ILE A 807 -14.06 12.67 -16.31
N ASP A 808 -14.92 13.07 -17.24
CA ASP A 808 -15.86 14.18 -17.07
C ASP A 808 -16.80 13.96 -15.87
N ASN A 809 -17.14 12.72 -15.54
CA ASN A 809 -17.95 12.39 -14.36
C ASN A 809 -17.16 12.53 -13.04
N LEU A 810 -15.83 12.45 -13.09
CA LEU A 810 -14.94 12.53 -11.93
C LEU A 810 -14.47 13.97 -11.65
N ILE A 811 -14.39 14.81 -12.67
CA ILE A 811 -13.91 16.20 -12.54
C ILE A 811 -15.06 17.21 -12.54
N SER A 812 -14.87 18.37 -11.91
CA SER A 812 -15.85 19.49 -11.97
C SER A 812 -15.84 20.23 -13.32
N GLY A 813 -15.31 19.62 -14.36
CA GLY A 813 -14.88 20.24 -15.60
C GLY A 813 -15.21 19.41 -16.82
N THR A 814 -14.59 19.74 -17.95
CA THR A 814 -14.71 18.93 -19.16
C THR A 814 -13.33 18.71 -19.78
N LEU A 815 -13.01 17.46 -20.06
CA LEU A 815 -11.83 17.04 -20.80
C LEU A 815 -12.02 17.40 -22.28
N THR A 816 -11.02 18.01 -22.90
CA THR A 816 -11.00 18.33 -24.32
C THR A 816 -9.87 17.55 -24.98
N CYS A 817 -10.26 16.63 -25.87
CA CYS A 817 -9.35 15.75 -26.61
C CYS A 817 -9.09 16.32 -28.01
N ASN A 818 -7.89 16.86 -28.23
CA ASN A 818 -7.41 17.22 -29.56
C ASN A 818 -6.67 16.03 -30.20
N SER A 819 -6.15 16.22 -31.42
CA SER A 819 -5.38 15.20 -32.13
C SER A 819 -4.09 14.79 -31.44
N ASP A 820 -3.49 15.68 -30.66
CA ASP A 820 -2.13 15.56 -30.10
C ASP A 820 -1.99 16.20 -28.71
N SER A 821 -3.11 16.56 -28.08
CA SER A 821 -3.12 17.21 -26.77
C SER A 821 -4.43 16.99 -26.03
N VAL A 822 -4.34 16.84 -24.71
CA VAL A 822 -5.49 16.83 -23.79
C VAL A 822 -5.45 18.09 -22.93
N THR A 823 -6.60 18.72 -22.73
CA THR A 823 -6.76 19.79 -21.74
C THR A 823 -7.98 19.56 -20.88
N ALA A 824 -7.91 19.88 -19.59
CA ALA A 824 -9.07 19.82 -18.71
C ALA A 824 -9.51 21.23 -18.33
N SER A 825 -10.78 21.55 -18.61
CA SER A 825 -11.40 22.77 -18.10
C SER A 825 -11.92 22.52 -16.69
N LEU A 826 -11.02 22.43 -15.71
CA LEU A 826 -11.43 22.26 -14.31
C LEU A 826 -12.34 23.44 -13.94
N GLY A 827 -13.60 23.18 -13.62
CA GLY A 827 -14.54 24.21 -13.19
C GLY A 827 -13.99 24.91 -11.96
N LEU A 828 -13.32 26.04 -12.18
CA LEU A 828 -12.60 26.73 -11.12
C LEU A 828 -13.59 27.15 -10.05
N SER A 829 -13.42 26.62 -8.84
CA SER A 829 -13.85 27.32 -7.65
C SER A 829 -13.26 28.75 -7.71
N ARG A 830 -14.08 29.71 -7.31
CA ARG A 830 -14.03 31.17 -7.57
C ARG A 830 -12.79 31.96 -7.07
N ASN A 831 -11.60 31.34 -6.96
CA ASN A 831 -10.44 31.89 -6.24
C ASN A 831 -9.14 32.11 -7.06
N GLN A 832 -9.14 32.01 -8.39
CA GLN A 832 -7.89 32.24 -9.17
C GLN A 832 -7.93 33.53 -10.00
N LEU A 833 -7.27 34.58 -9.48
CA LEU A 833 -6.69 35.65 -10.30
C LEU A 833 -5.43 36.27 -9.63
N ILE A 834 -4.51 35.39 -9.21
CA ILE A 834 -3.12 35.75 -8.84
C ILE A 834 -2.11 35.00 -9.71
N CYS A 835 -2.49 33.85 -10.28
CA CYS A 835 -1.54 32.98 -10.97
C CYS A 835 -2.08 32.49 -12.33
N PRO A 836 -1.66 33.10 -13.46
CA PRO A 836 -2.06 32.65 -14.79
C PRO A 836 -1.40 31.32 -15.18
N ASN A 837 -2.15 30.46 -15.87
CA ASN A 837 -1.65 29.21 -16.46
C ASN A 837 -0.40 29.45 -17.33
N GLY A 838 0.55 28.52 -17.31
CA GLY A 838 1.83 28.60 -18.00
C GLY A 838 2.89 29.53 -17.36
N ILE A 839 2.51 30.49 -16.51
CA ILE A 839 3.43 31.49 -15.94
C ILE A 839 3.79 31.21 -14.48
N CYS A 840 2.85 30.72 -13.67
CA CYS A 840 3.16 30.25 -12.32
C CYS A 840 2.32 29.03 -11.91
N LYS A 841 2.77 28.32 -10.88
CA LYS A 841 2.09 27.18 -10.24
C LYS A 841 2.23 27.29 -8.73
N PHE A 842 1.28 26.75 -7.99
CA PHE A 842 1.34 26.69 -6.53
C PHE A 842 1.96 25.36 -6.08
N MET A 843 3.00 25.41 -5.25
CA MET A 843 3.60 24.22 -4.64
C MET A 843 3.27 24.18 -3.15
N PRO A 844 2.62 23.13 -2.64
CA PRO A 844 2.31 23.02 -1.22
C PRO A 844 3.59 22.93 -0.40
N MET A 845 3.59 23.58 0.77
CA MET A 845 4.66 23.47 1.77
C MET A 845 4.05 23.42 3.17
N ALA A 846 4.68 22.72 4.11
CA ALA A 846 4.28 22.80 5.51
C ALA A 846 4.26 24.28 5.97
N THR A 847 3.15 24.73 6.56
CA THR A 847 2.90 26.12 7.00
C THR A 847 4.02 26.71 7.85
N ARG A 848 4.65 25.89 8.70
CA ARG A 848 5.78 26.28 9.55
C ARG A 848 7.03 26.70 8.74
N LYS A 849 7.23 26.15 7.52
CA LYS A 849 8.43 26.42 6.69
C LYS A 849 8.44 27.85 6.10
N VAL A 850 7.27 28.44 5.81
CA VAL A 850 7.16 29.82 5.29
C VAL A 850 7.56 30.83 6.37
N GLU A 851 7.06 30.66 7.59
CA GLU A 851 7.38 31.53 8.73
C GLU A 851 8.87 31.41 9.12
N ILE A 852 9.42 30.19 9.10
CA ILE A 852 10.85 29.94 9.34
C ILE A 852 11.72 30.60 8.26
N CYS A 853 11.35 30.53 6.98
CA CYS A 853 12.08 31.19 5.90
C CYS A 853 12.07 32.72 6.05
N LEU A 854 10.93 33.31 6.42
CA LEU A 854 10.83 34.76 6.66
C LEU A 854 11.63 35.20 7.89
N ALA A 855 11.67 34.38 8.95
CA ALA A 855 12.46 34.65 10.16
C ALA A 855 13.96 34.39 9.98
N ASN A 856 14.33 33.42 9.13
CA ASN A 856 15.70 33.02 8.87
C ASN A 856 15.91 32.73 7.36
N PRO A 857 16.34 33.74 6.57
CA PRO A 857 16.48 33.62 5.11
C PRO A 857 17.44 32.52 4.64
N SER A 858 18.36 32.07 5.51
CA SER A 858 19.28 30.96 5.21
C SER A 858 18.58 29.59 5.14
N LYS A 859 17.35 29.49 5.66
CA LYS A 859 16.53 28.27 5.69
C LYS A 859 15.48 28.21 4.58
N CYS A 860 15.46 29.19 3.66
CA CYS A 860 14.53 29.18 2.52
C CYS A 860 14.93 28.14 1.47
N LEU A 861 13.94 27.47 0.88
CA LEU A 861 14.15 26.62 -0.30
C LEU A 861 14.42 27.53 -1.51
N ARG A 862 15.62 27.43 -2.09
CA ARG A 862 16.08 28.30 -3.19
C ARG A 862 16.37 27.57 -4.49
N THR A 863 16.25 26.24 -4.48
CA THR A 863 16.44 25.42 -5.68
C THR A 863 15.09 25.30 -6.38
N PRO A 864 14.94 25.82 -7.62
CA PRO A 864 13.73 25.59 -8.39
C PRO A 864 13.57 24.09 -8.69
N PRO A 865 12.32 23.60 -8.82
CA PRO A 865 12.06 22.22 -9.22
C PRO A 865 12.72 21.89 -10.57
N LEU A 866 13.07 20.62 -10.77
CA LEU A 866 13.51 20.12 -12.08
C LEU A 866 12.38 20.29 -13.10
N CYS A 867 12.73 20.72 -14.31
CA CYS A 867 11.79 20.99 -15.40
C CYS A 867 12.06 20.07 -16.60
N ASP A 868 11.01 19.58 -17.27
CA ASP A 868 11.11 18.86 -18.55
C ASP A 868 11.77 19.77 -19.61
N PRO A 869 12.84 19.31 -20.29
CA PRO A 869 13.57 20.11 -21.25
C PRO A 869 12.82 20.42 -22.56
N ARG A 870 11.68 19.79 -22.83
CA ARG A 870 10.88 19.98 -24.05
C ARG A 870 9.89 21.15 -23.95
N CYS A 871 9.70 21.71 -22.76
CA CYS A 871 8.68 22.71 -22.49
C CYS A 871 9.25 23.93 -21.76
N LYS A 872 8.86 25.12 -22.23
CA LYS A 872 9.30 26.42 -21.68
C LYS A 872 8.18 27.09 -20.86
N SER A 873 7.63 26.39 -19.87
CA SER A 873 6.59 26.93 -18.98
C SER A 873 6.69 26.30 -17.60
N ILE A 874 6.07 26.94 -16.60
CA ILE A 874 6.09 26.44 -15.22
C ILE A 874 5.39 25.08 -15.04
N GLU A 875 4.48 24.73 -15.95
CA GLU A 875 3.67 23.51 -15.88
C GLU A 875 4.54 22.26 -16.03
N CYS A 876 5.73 22.46 -16.61
CA CYS A 876 6.70 21.42 -16.90
C CYS A 876 7.74 21.27 -15.79
N CYS A 877 7.57 21.96 -14.66
CA CYS A 877 8.44 21.89 -13.49
C CYS A 877 7.73 21.28 -12.27
N GLY A 878 8.33 20.25 -11.66
CA GLY A 878 7.87 19.63 -10.40
C GLY A 878 6.82 18.51 -10.57
N GLY A 879 6.82 17.55 -9.64
CA GLY A 879 5.91 16.39 -9.60
C GLY A 879 4.46 16.71 -9.18
N THR A 880 3.68 15.65 -8.91
CA THR A 880 2.22 15.64 -8.67
C THR A 880 1.74 16.69 -7.65
N LEU A 881 0.54 17.24 -7.91
CA LEU A 881 -0.15 18.19 -7.01
C LEU A 881 -1.11 17.44 -6.07
N PRO A 882 -0.98 17.57 -4.74
CA PRO A 882 -2.08 17.28 -3.81
C PRO A 882 -3.08 18.46 -3.73
N PRO A 883 -4.28 18.27 -3.14
CA PRO A 883 -5.43 19.17 -3.29
C PRO A 883 -5.21 20.62 -2.83
N LEU A 884 -5.93 21.53 -3.51
CA LEU A 884 -5.80 23.00 -3.49
C LEU A 884 -6.31 23.72 -2.23
N ASP A 885 -6.17 23.15 -1.02
CA ASP A 885 -6.72 23.76 0.21
C ASP A 885 -5.70 24.21 1.26
N LYS A 886 -4.38 24.00 1.07
CA LYS A 886 -3.34 24.32 2.08
C LYS A 886 -2.26 25.28 1.59
N GLN A 887 -1.76 26.11 2.50
CA GLN A 887 -0.74 27.16 2.28
C GLN A 887 0.54 26.60 1.64
N GLY A 888 1.25 27.40 0.84
CA GLY A 888 2.37 26.93 0.01
C GLY A 888 3.16 28.06 -0.66
N MET A 889 4.19 27.67 -1.42
CA MET A 889 5.10 28.56 -2.15
C MET A 889 4.68 28.61 -3.62
N MET A 890 4.53 29.80 -4.17
CA MET A 890 4.32 29.96 -5.61
C MET A 890 5.66 29.84 -6.33
N VAL A 891 5.69 29.21 -7.50
CA VAL A 891 6.85 29.25 -8.39
C VAL A 891 6.42 29.89 -9.70
N SER A 892 7.22 30.79 -10.22
CA SER A 892 6.91 31.52 -11.46
C SER A 892 8.03 31.44 -12.47
N TRP A 893 7.67 31.14 -13.71
CA TRP A 893 8.52 31.24 -14.89
C TRP A 893 8.68 32.70 -15.31
N ALA A 894 9.59 33.40 -14.64
CA ALA A 894 9.79 34.84 -14.76
C ALA A 894 11.27 35.25 -14.71
N ASP A 895 12.21 34.37 -15.08
CA ASP A 895 13.63 34.71 -15.20
C ASP A 895 13.82 35.91 -16.15
N GLY A 896 14.47 36.96 -15.66
CA GLY A 896 14.72 38.20 -16.40
C GLY A 896 13.52 39.15 -16.49
N ALA A 897 12.39 38.86 -15.82
CA ALA A 897 11.20 39.71 -15.89
C ALA A 897 11.45 41.11 -15.29
N ASN A 898 10.88 42.14 -15.93
CA ASN A 898 10.96 43.52 -15.45
C ASN A 898 9.85 43.81 -14.44
N VAL A 899 10.21 44.37 -13.29
CA VAL A 899 9.28 44.81 -12.26
C VAL A 899 8.65 46.14 -12.67
N THR A 900 7.40 46.13 -13.09
CA THR A 900 6.67 47.35 -13.50
C THR A 900 5.90 48.00 -12.36
N GLN A 901 5.64 47.23 -11.29
CA GLN A 901 5.13 47.72 -9.99
C GLN A 901 5.63 46.83 -8.86
N ALA A 902 6.11 47.43 -7.77
CA ALA A 902 6.40 46.75 -6.52
C ALA A 902 6.12 47.70 -5.33
N GLU A 903 5.18 47.33 -4.46
CA GLU A 903 4.85 47.99 -3.19
C GLU A 903 4.80 46.91 -2.11
N ASN A 904 5.52 47.07 -1.00
CA ASN A 904 5.59 46.11 0.11
C ASN A 904 5.99 44.68 -0.29
N ILE A 905 6.83 44.55 -1.32
CA ILE A 905 7.43 43.28 -1.76
C ILE A 905 8.88 43.24 -1.30
N LYS A 906 9.26 42.15 -0.64
CA LYS A 906 10.67 41.87 -0.32
C LYS A 906 11.23 40.84 -1.30
N VAL A 907 12.50 40.95 -1.63
CA VAL A 907 13.25 40.00 -2.46
C VAL A 907 14.46 39.49 -1.70
N LEU A 908 14.68 38.19 -1.72
CA LEU A 908 15.92 37.54 -1.33
C LEU A 908 16.62 37.09 -2.61
N ARG A 909 17.71 37.75 -2.97
CA ARG A 909 18.46 37.44 -4.19
C ARG A 909 19.24 36.14 -4.05
N LEU A 910 19.49 35.47 -5.17
CA LEU A 910 20.35 34.29 -5.18
C LEU A 910 21.77 34.64 -4.68
N GLY A 911 22.18 34.02 -3.57
CA GLY A 911 23.48 34.27 -2.92
C GLY A 911 23.42 35.22 -1.71
N ASP A 912 22.32 35.94 -1.52
CA ASP A 912 22.13 36.81 -0.37
C ASP A 912 21.61 36.04 0.86
N HIS A 913 21.77 36.66 2.05
CA HIS A 913 21.34 36.11 3.34
C HIS A 913 20.30 36.99 4.06
N ARG A 914 19.78 38.02 3.38
CA ARG A 914 18.77 38.94 3.92
C ARG A 914 17.81 39.38 2.83
N PHE A 915 16.54 39.52 3.19
CA PHE A 915 15.55 40.15 2.32
C PHE A 915 15.82 41.65 2.18
N THR A 916 15.77 42.16 0.97
CA THR A 916 15.76 43.60 0.63
C THR A 916 14.40 43.98 0.05
N THR A 917 14.12 45.28 -0.07
CA THR A 917 12.92 45.75 -0.79
C THR A 917 13.11 45.54 -2.28
N LEU A 918 12.07 45.11 -2.99
CA LEU A 918 12.04 45.06 -4.46
C LEU A 918 11.49 46.40 -4.97
N GLU A 919 12.25 47.13 -5.80
CA GLU A 919 11.81 48.39 -6.38
C GLU A 919 11.31 48.26 -7.83
N LYS A 920 10.45 49.21 -8.24
CA LYS A 920 10.02 49.34 -9.64
C LYS A 920 11.21 49.63 -10.55
N GLY A 921 11.30 48.93 -11.67
CA GLY A 921 12.38 49.03 -12.64
C GLY A 921 13.50 48.02 -12.44
N GLU A 922 13.49 47.27 -11.33
CA GLU A 922 14.40 46.15 -11.13
C GLU A 922 14.03 44.95 -12.01
N ARG A 923 14.98 44.01 -12.14
CA ARG A 923 14.74 42.69 -12.73
C ARG A 923 14.78 41.61 -11.67
N VAL A 924 13.90 40.62 -11.82
CA VAL A 924 13.96 39.37 -11.06
C VAL A 924 14.61 38.30 -11.91
N ASN A 925 15.45 37.46 -11.30
CA ASN A 925 16.16 36.39 -11.99
C ASN A 925 15.89 35.05 -11.31
N GLN A 926 16.20 33.95 -12.01
CA GLN A 926 16.11 32.61 -11.44
C GLN A 926 16.83 32.50 -10.09
N GLY A 927 16.16 31.89 -9.12
CA GLY A 927 16.65 31.71 -7.75
C GLY A 927 16.36 32.89 -6.82
N ASP A 928 15.80 34.00 -7.33
CA ASP A 928 15.26 35.07 -6.49
C ASP A 928 13.97 34.59 -5.81
N LEU A 929 13.83 34.87 -4.52
CA LEU A 929 12.64 34.55 -3.73
C LEU A 929 11.94 35.83 -3.29
N LEU A 930 10.70 36.02 -3.73
CA LEU A 930 9.88 37.17 -3.38
C LEU A 930 8.99 36.84 -2.18
N ALA A 931 8.94 37.71 -1.19
CA ALA A 931 7.95 37.68 -0.13
C ALA A 931 6.93 38.80 -0.36
N ILE A 932 5.70 38.39 -0.69
CA ILE A 932 4.55 39.24 -0.97
C ILE A 932 3.77 39.38 0.34
N THR A 933 3.72 40.59 0.89
CA THR A 933 2.95 40.88 2.10
C THR A 933 1.45 40.98 1.77
N PRO A 934 0.54 40.88 2.77
CA PRO A 934 -0.90 41.01 2.55
C PRO A 934 -1.35 42.31 1.86
N GLU A 935 -0.63 43.43 2.07
CA GLU A 935 -0.88 44.69 1.34
C GLU A 935 0.03 44.88 0.11
N GLY A 936 0.79 43.85 -0.26
CA GLY A 936 1.74 43.86 -1.35
C GLY A 936 1.08 44.07 -2.70
N LYS A 937 1.70 44.90 -3.56
CA LYS A 937 1.34 44.99 -4.97
C LYS A 937 2.55 44.66 -5.82
N LEU A 938 2.42 43.67 -6.69
CA LEU A 938 3.47 43.23 -7.58
C LEU A 938 2.94 43.17 -9.01
N GLN A 939 3.70 43.72 -9.95
CA GLN A 939 3.50 43.54 -11.37
C GLN A 939 4.83 43.22 -12.04
N LEU A 940 4.88 42.07 -12.71
CA LEU A 940 6.02 41.57 -13.48
C LEU A 940 5.59 41.44 -14.94
N ASP A 941 6.38 41.99 -15.86
CA ASP A 941 6.28 41.69 -17.28
C ASP A 941 7.35 40.64 -17.63
N ALA A 942 6.93 39.39 -17.77
CA ALA A 942 7.76 38.24 -18.15
C ALA A 942 7.54 37.87 -19.63
N GLU A 943 8.40 37.00 -20.17
CA GLU A 943 8.32 36.56 -21.57
C GLU A 943 7.00 35.83 -21.89
N LEU A 944 6.55 34.97 -20.97
CA LEU A 944 5.32 34.18 -21.13
C LEU A 944 4.05 34.97 -20.81
N GLY A 945 4.17 36.22 -20.35
CA GLY A 945 3.05 37.10 -20.08
C GLY A 945 3.23 37.95 -18.82
N ARG A 946 2.14 38.61 -18.42
CA ARG A 946 2.13 39.52 -17.27
C ARG A 946 1.61 38.83 -16.02
N LEU A 947 2.36 38.96 -14.93
CA LEU A 947 1.96 38.57 -13.58
C LEU A 947 1.57 39.81 -12.79
N GLN A 948 0.39 39.80 -12.16
CA GLN A 948 -0.08 40.94 -11.36
C GLN A 948 -0.91 40.48 -10.15
N THR A 949 -0.78 41.18 -9.03
CA THR A 949 -1.65 41.00 -7.84
C THR A 949 -2.98 41.74 -8.02
N GLU A 950 -4.13 41.10 -7.77
CA GLU A 950 -5.46 41.74 -7.90
C GLU A 950 -5.80 42.73 -6.77
N LYS A 951 -6.72 43.67 -7.06
CA LYS A 951 -7.15 44.76 -6.15
C LYS A 951 -8.04 44.33 -4.96
N ARG A 952 -8.64 43.13 -4.95
CA ARG A 952 -9.73 42.76 -4.02
C ARG A 952 -9.36 41.83 -2.85
N ASP A 953 -8.19 41.19 -2.88
CA ASP A 953 -7.78 40.20 -1.84
C ASP A 953 -7.07 40.77 -0.61
N GLN A 954 -6.77 42.08 -0.60
CA GLN A 954 -6.02 42.75 0.47
C GLN A 954 -6.72 42.76 1.85
N LYS A 955 -8.00 42.35 1.93
CA LYS A 955 -8.76 42.29 3.20
C LYS A 955 -8.88 40.88 3.80
N ARG A 956 -8.51 39.82 3.09
CA ARG A 956 -8.66 38.42 3.55
C ARG A 956 -7.33 37.68 3.76
N GLN A 957 -6.22 38.18 3.22
CA GLN A 957 -4.89 37.62 3.50
C GLN A 957 -4.43 38.02 4.91
N ARG A 958 -4.27 37.04 5.81
CA ARG A 958 -3.76 37.28 7.18
C ARG A 958 -2.24 37.07 7.32
N LYS A 959 -1.56 36.52 6.31
CA LYS A 959 -0.12 36.14 6.34
C LYS A 959 0.58 36.36 4.98
N PRO A 960 1.90 36.63 4.96
CA PRO A 960 2.70 36.80 3.73
C PRO A 960 2.87 35.52 2.90
N GLN A 961 2.96 35.65 1.57
CA GLN A 961 3.13 34.57 0.59
C GLN A 961 4.54 34.61 -0.05
N LEU A 962 5.13 33.45 -0.34
CA LEU A 962 6.43 33.35 -1.01
C LEU A 962 6.26 33.00 -2.50
N MET A 963 7.09 33.59 -3.36
CA MET A 963 7.18 33.30 -4.80
C MET A 963 8.64 33.08 -5.21
N LEU A 964 9.00 31.87 -5.65
CA LEU A 964 10.31 31.54 -6.21
C LEU A 964 10.33 31.78 -7.71
N ILE A 965 11.37 32.47 -8.21
CA ILE A 965 11.53 32.76 -9.64
C ILE A 965 12.35 31.65 -10.31
N THR A 966 11.84 31.15 -11.43
CA THR A 966 12.48 30.16 -12.32
C THR A 966 12.41 30.60 -13.79
N GLY A 967 13.05 29.87 -14.70
CA GLY A 967 13.00 30.15 -16.15
C GLY A 967 13.91 29.22 -16.95
N ASP A 968 14.21 29.57 -18.21
CA ASP A 968 14.96 28.70 -19.15
C ASP A 968 16.27 28.11 -18.59
N ARG A 969 16.92 28.77 -17.64
CA ARG A 969 18.16 28.28 -16.99
C ARG A 969 17.94 27.16 -15.96
N SER A 970 16.69 26.81 -15.60
CA SER A 970 16.34 25.61 -14.80
C SER A 970 16.12 24.37 -15.66
N ILE A 971 16.07 24.52 -16.99
CA ILE A 971 16.11 23.41 -17.93
C ILE A 971 17.54 22.85 -17.88
N ALA A 972 17.72 21.69 -17.26
CA ALA A 972 19.05 21.12 -17.09
C ALA A 972 19.76 21.00 -18.46
N PRO A 973 20.96 21.56 -18.64
CA PRO A 973 21.84 21.10 -19.71
C PRO A 973 22.10 19.62 -19.47
N LYS A 974 22.14 18.80 -20.52
CA LYS A 974 22.81 17.49 -20.47
C LYS A 974 24.09 17.66 -19.66
N ARG A 975 24.13 17.13 -18.43
CA ARG A 975 25.42 16.93 -17.79
C ARG A 975 26.12 15.95 -18.71
N ASP A 976 27.13 16.43 -19.43
CA ASP A 976 28.18 15.57 -19.93
C ASP A 976 28.61 14.72 -18.75
N ILE A 977 28.17 13.47 -18.74
CA ILE A 977 28.68 12.43 -17.86
C ILE A 977 30.11 12.20 -18.35
N LYS A 978 31.03 13.09 -17.96
CA LYS A 978 32.41 12.68 -17.83
C LYS A 978 32.39 11.61 -16.78
N GLN A 979 32.55 10.38 -17.26
CA GLN A 979 32.85 9.17 -16.51
C GLN A 979 33.64 9.50 -15.24
N GLU A 980 32.94 9.72 -14.13
CA GLU A 980 33.47 9.24 -12.86
C GLU A 980 33.40 7.73 -13.02
N LYS A 981 34.57 7.15 -13.33
CA LYS A 981 34.75 5.71 -13.32
C LYS A 981 34.20 5.20 -12.00
N ALA A 982 33.02 4.59 -12.03
CA ALA A 982 32.67 3.62 -11.03
C ALA A 982 33.87 2.69 -10.92
N GLN A 983 34.41 2.56 -9.71
CA GLN A 983 35.44 1.56 -9.49
C GLN A 983 34.84 0.22 -9.97
N PRO A 984 35.51 -0.51 -10.87
CA PRO A 984 34.99 -1.78 -11.33
C PRO A 984 34.74 -2.65 -10.11
N LEU A 985 33.51 -3.11 -9.96
CA LEU A 985 33.17 -4.15 -9.01
C LEU A 985 34.15 -5.29 -9.23
N ASP A 986 35.00 -5.54 -8.24
CA ASP A 986 36.02 -6.58 -8.33
C ASP A 986 35.31 -7.93 -8.51
N GLU A 987 35.38 -8.46 -9.72
CA GLU A 987 34.82 -9.75 -10.11
C GLU A 987 35.37 -10.87 -9.22
N LYS A 988 36.58 -10.72 -8.66
CA LYS A 988 37.11 -11.63 -7.62
C LYS A 988 36.43 -11.45 -6.27
N ALA A 989 35.98 -10.25 -5.90
CA ALA A 989 35.22 -10.02 -4.68
C ALA A 989 33.78 -10.58 -4.79
N LEU A 990 33.17 -10.52 -5.97
CA LEU A 990 31.89 -11.17 -6.29
C LEU A 990 32.03 -12.70 -6.32
N THR A 991 33.09 -13.23 -6.94
CA THR A 991 33.35 -14.68 -6.99
C THR A 991 33.77 -15.24 -5.63
N ALA A 992 34.54 -14.47 -4.84
CA ALA A 992 34.87 -14.82 -3.46
C ALA A 992 33.65 -14.68 -2.54
N ARG A 993 32.76 -13.70 -2.73
CA ARG A 993 31.47 -13.62 -2.02
C ARG A 993 30.53 -14.75 -2.40
N HIS A 994 30.45 -15.15 -3.67
CA HIS A 994 29.64 -16.28 -4.11
C HIS A 994 30.23 -17.60 -3.61
N ALA A 995 31.55 -17.76 -3.60
CA ALA A 995 32.22 -18.92 -3.00
C ALA A 995 32.08 -18.95 -1.47
N GLU A 996 32.15 -17.80 -0.78
CA GLU A 996 31.90 -17.66 0.66
C GLU A 996 30.41 -17.88 0.97
N MET A 997 29.49 -17.43 0.12
CA MET A 997 28.04 -17.66 0.22
C MET A 997 27.70 -19.13 0.02
N LEU A 998 28.30 -19.81 -0.96
CA LEU A 998 28.18 -21.26 -1.15
C LEU A 998 28.84 -22.05 -0.02
N ARG A 999 29.97 -21.57 0.53
CA ARG A 999 30.64 -22.17 1.70
C ARG A 999 29.83 -21.96 2.99
N LYS A 1000 29.17 -20.81 3.14
CA LYS A 1000 28.22 -20.47 4.21
C LYS A 1000 26.85 -21.13 4.02
N GLN A 1001 26.41 -21.44 2.81
CA GLN A 1001 25.24 -22.30 2.55
C GLN A 1001 25.54 -23.76 2.93
N ARG A 1002 26.77 -24.24 2.69
CA ARG A 1002 27.21 -25.58 3.15
C ARG A 1002 27.49 -25.67 4.65
N GLN A 1003 27.68 -24.54 5.35
CA GLN A 1003 28.01 -24.47 6.78
C GLN A 1003 27.02 -23.67 7.66
N GLY A 1004 25.96 -23.12 7.08
CA GLY A 1004 24.91 -22.29 7.72
C GLY A 1004 23.54 -22.56 7.08
N PRO A 1005 22.59 -21.62 7.16
CA PRO A 1005 21.34 -21.61 7.95
C PRO A 1005 20.47 -22.87 7.92
N TRP A 1006 20.63 -23.77 6.95
CA TRP A 1006 19.83 -24.98 6.74
C TRP A 1006 19.94 -26.04 7.84
N ARG A 1007 20.85 -25.86 8.80
CA ARG A 1007 20.91 -26.69 10.01
C ARG A 1007 19.89 -26.27 11.05
N TRP A 1008 19.39 -25.04 11.02
CA TRP A 1008 18.64 -24.43 12.10
C TRP A 1008 17.28 -23.96 11.59
N GLY A 1009 16.20 -24.36 12.27
CA GLY A 1009 14.85 -23.91 11.93
C GLY A 1009 14.63 -22.48 12.41
N GLU A 1010 13.47 -21.90 12.06
CA GLU A 1010 13.00 -20.72 12.78
C GLU A 1010 13.07 -21.02 14.29
N ALA A 1011 13.70 -20.13 15.06
CA ALA A 1011 14.12 -20.31 16.47
C ALA A 1011 15.51 -20.92 16.77
N GLY A 1012 16.40 -21.08 15.79
CA GLY A 1012 17.78 -21.46 16.07
C GLY A 1012 17.93 -22.87 16.67
N ARG A 1013 16.93 -23.75 16.47
CA ARG A 1013 16.98 -25.18 16.88
C ARG A 1013 17.41 -26.05 15.69
N PRO A 1014 18.24 -27.09 15.89
CA PRO A 1014 18.73 -27.87 14.76
C PRO A 1014 17.60 -28.68 14.12
N LEU A 1015 17.38 -28.52 12.81
CA LEU A 1015 16.38 -29.28 12.05
C LEU A 1015 16.78 -30.75 11.92
N THR A 1016 15.84 -31.66 12.21
CA THR A 1016 16.01 -33.08 11.86
C THR A 1016 16.12 -33.23 10.34
N ASN A 1017 16.66 -34.38 9.88
CA ASN A 1017 16.75 -34.69 8.44
C ASN A 1017 15.37 -34.75 7.75
N GLU A 1018 14.30 -34.94 8.52
CA GLU A 1018 12.91 -35.02 8.04
C GLU A 1018 12.30 -33.62 7.95
N GLN A 1019 12.51 -32.78 8.97
CA GLN A 1019 12.10 -31.37 8.96
C GLN A 1019 12.81 -30.57 7.85
N ARG A 1020 14.09 -30.87 7.58
CA ARG A 1020 14.82 -30.29 6.44
C ARG A 1020 14.18 -30.57 5.09
N ARG A 1021 13.53 -31.73 4.90
CA ARG A 1021 12.85 -32.05 3.63
C ARG A 1021 11.54 -31.28 3.47
N GLY A 1022 10.93 -30.80 4.55
CA GLY A 1022 9.69 -30.01 4.50
C GLY A 1022 9.90 -28.52 4.18
N TYR A 1023 11.10 -27.97 4.45
CA TYR A 1023 11.47 -26.57 4.13
C TYR A 1023 12.02 -26.40 2.72
N VAL A 1024 12.51 -27.50 2.15
CA VAL A 1024 13.02 -27.55 0.79
C VAL A 1024 11.81 -27.69 -0.13
N GLY A 1025 11.46 -26.62 -0.83
CA GLY A 1025 10.36 -26.65 -1.79
C GLY A 1025 10.58 -27.69 -2.91
N PRO A 1026 9.53 -28.02 -3.68
CA PRO A 1026 9.62 -28.97 -4.79
C PRO A 1026 10.72 -28.64 -5.79
N GLU A 1027 11.09 -27.36 -5.93
CA GLU A 1027 12.15 -26.89 -6.84
C GLU A 1027 13.54 -27.47 -6.53
N GLU A 1028 13.92 -27.63 -5.26
CA GLU A 1028 15.22 -28.22 -4.93
C GLU A 1028 15.20 -29.75 -5.06
N GLU A 1029 14.05 -30.39 -4.80
CA GLU A 1029 13.89 -31.84 -4.97
C GLU A 1029 13.82 -32.23 -6.46
N MET A 1030 13.21 -31.38 -7.30
CA MET A 1030 13.26 -31.45 -8.76
C MET A 1030 14.67 -31.15 -9.28
N THR A 1031 15.36 -30.15 -8.74
CA THR A 1031 16.76 -29.85 -9.11
C THR A 1031 17.68 -31.00 -8.72
N LYS A 1032 17.42 -31.65 -7.58
CA LYS A 1032 18.18 -32.82 -7.13
C LYS A 1032 17.85 -34.07 -7.94
N GLN A 1033 16.59 -34.32 -8.28
CA GLN A 1033 16.20 -35.39 -9.20
C GLN A 1033 16.79 -35.16 -10.59
N TYR A 1034 16.77 -33.93 -11.08
CA TYR A 1034 17.38 -33.52 -12.34
C TYR A 1034 18.90 -33.73 -12.29
N ILE A 1035 19.60 -33.29 -11.24
CA ILE A 1035 21.04 -33.52 -11.08
C ILE A 1035 21.36 -35.01 -10.95
N GLU A 1036 20.54 -35.80 -10.24
CA GLU A 1036 20.70 -37.25 -10.12
C GLU A 1036 20.43 -37.97 -11.46
N GLU A 1037 19.49 -37.49 -12.28
CA GLU A 1037 19.29 -37.94 -13.66
C GLU A 1037 20.43 -37.54 -14.57
N GLN A 1038 20.94 -36.31 -14.47
CA GLN A 1038 22.10 -35.83 -15.24
C GLN A 1038 23.38 -36.58 -14.85
N LEU A 1039 23.56 -36.92 -13.57
CA LEU A 1039 24.66 -37.76 -13.09
C LEU A 1039 24.51 -39.20 -13.58
N LYS A 1040 23.29 -39.76 -13.59
CA LYS A 1040 23.03 -41.08 -14.20
C LYS A 1040 23.27 -41.09 -15.71
N LEU A 1041 22.93 -40.01 -16.41
CA LEU A 1041 23.17 -39.84 -17.85
C LEU A 1041 24.68 -39.64 -18.15
N GLN A 1042 25.41 -38.97 -17.26
CA GLN A 1042 26.88 -38.86 -17.32
C GLN A 1042 27.58 -40.19 -17.05
N GLU A 1043 27.09 -40.99 -16.10
CA GLU A 1043 27.58 -42.35 -15.83
C GLU A 1043 27.28 -43.33 -16.98
N GLN A 1044 26.24 -43.06 -17.78
CA GLN A 1044 25.87 -43.86 -18.96
C GLN A 1044 26.59 -43.48 -20.25
N GLY A 1045 27.51 -42.50 -20.22
CA GLY A 1045 28.47 -42.27 -21.31
C GLY A 1045 27.87 -41.82 -22.64
N ALA A 1046 26.71 -41.15 -22.65
CA ALA A 1046 26.16 -40.56 -23.86
C ALA A 1046 26.91 -39.27 -24.23
N GLN A 1047 27.40 -39.23 -25.47
CA GLN A 1047 28.31 -38.22 -26.02
C GLN A 1047 27.75 -36.79 -25.94
N LYS A 1048 28.67 -35.88 -25.61
CA LYS A 1048 28.56 -34.43 -25.73
C LYS A 1048 28.01 -34.00 -27.10
N GLN A 1049 26.84 -33.37 -27.09
CA GLN A 1049 26.60 -32.19 -27.92
C GLN A 1049 26.39 -31.00 -26.99
N PRO A 1050 27.09 -29.87 -27.19
CA PRO A 1050 26.75 -28.65 -26.50
C PRO A 1050 25.53 -28.05 -27.20
N LEU A 1051 24.38 -28.02 -26.52
CA LEU A 1051 23.28 -27.16 -26.90
C LEU A 1051 23.39 -25.86 -26.08
N ARG A 1052 23.30 -24.76 -26.82
CA ARG A 1052 23.39 -23.37 -26.36
C ARG A 1052 22.25 -23.01 -25.43
#